data_AF-A0A160SZ15-F1
#
_entry.id   AF-A0A160SZ15-F1
#
_cell.length_a   1.000
_cell.length_b   1.000
_cell.length_c   1.000
_cell.angle_alpha   90.00
_cell.angle_beta   90.00
_cell.angle_gamma   90.00
#
_symmetry.space_group_name_H-M   'P 1'
#
loop_
_entity.id
_entity.type
_entity.pdbx_description
1 polymer ?
#
loop_
_entity_poly.entity_id
_entity_poly.type
_entity_poly.pdbx_seq_one_letter_code
_entity_poly.pdbx_strand_id
1 'polypeptide(L)'
;MTRGKLHQQCNWVVVTMGLLLGLVACDPGGRLDQLTPQPPPATPLLLGVTAESPGIGAAATAGPEQPLVTADAPILLPTPTYDAARPAWTILYYASADTAGRAGFVWDDLNEMEAAGPTDQVQVIAQIDWPPDGPAATAEAVRYKVNPDADTAQLASEAVATLGEVNMGDPVALAEFVSWAIATYPANRYALFLGDFGGGWRGCCFDTTIGVTGESDHLSLTDIDQALANAAGQTGARLEVIAFTAGLMSDLDVLQTMQSHAAFAVASAGLMPGSGWDYTAVLTQLNADPLVDGRQLAGDLVTAYVNYQRQVAGDEFVGLAAVDLARVPVVTAAVETLALTLGNDPALHGAIAAEGRRGAQRYGAAAGDPAIAAIDLLQAAAIIAESAPAGELQTAATAVSSAVTESLVAYDHGLGLPAGRGVAIYWPATPAAFDPLYNQVTRLPSWAAYVAAAEPATIDAPRVIVESTPRDPIHIANPALMRAEVIGQRLDEVALVADQEAADGRRVLRQYQPVAPAPLTLAGGTSATLWRDGRHESLIIWDATAAYLADAAGAGDFAVLRPVDVSSFGSQSIAVGRIRPGGGEGGMVVTAVFNEIDAASQRLWATADVSSGTRLVGELAPLAGDVFQADTIFVQPDGAQTTEPGVALVFDDAPAIYRSTRALPAGRYTVGVRAQPLTEASVQAVQPLAIDPAGAATGFRAFVDADNNAQFLYPADWLPPVPQEDVTFTSNISGTAQMQIRYYPGWTADLAALQTEVLTTFGEVSILLQEPTTVGAEAVPALRTAYGYDSAEQGARTGMFLTFLKDGVGYVVDLDAPREQETATLATIGTIAATWQFLPQRLGFGPERWAALNVADFRLSYPAGYSYQDFNSWHRFAADARTFVAVRIQPGGRTPAEAMTGLLQTAAEGVAGFTADEPQRLFYGGHLWERNDFRYTDADGANVAGLLLSRLEGETEIAVWAEGPDPADELLQTVWLPTAASIERIPPPPSG
;
A
#
# COMPACT_ATOMS: atom_id res chain seq x y z
N MET A 1 56.48 8.13 7.10
CA MET A 1 57.76 7.51 7.51
C MET A 1 57.63 7.03 8.95
N THR A 2 57.89 5.73 9.18
CA THR A 2 58.23 5.05 10.47
C THR A 2 57.61 5.48 11.82
N ARG A 3 56.98 4.47 12.46
CA ARG A 3 57.00 4.07 13.89
C ARG A 3 56.30 4.97 14.94
N GLY A 4 55.43 4.33 15.74
CA GLY A 4 55.57 4.40 17.20
C GLY A 4 54.32 4.23 18.09
N LYS A 5 54.20 3.03 18.69
CA LYS A 5 53.86 2.73 20.10
C LYS A 5 52.41 2.88 20.63
N LEU A 6 51.79 1.71 20.84
CA LEU A 6 50.87 1.38 21.93
C LEU A 6 51.65 1.12 23.25
N HIS A 7 51.17 1.66 24.39
CA HIS A 7 50.96 0.96 25.69
C HIS A 7 50.74 1.92 26.88
N GLN A 8 49.62 1.74 27.61
CA GLN A 8 49.41 1.72 29.08
C GLN A 8 47.89 1.93 29.34
N GLN A 9 47.05 0.90 29.58
CA GLN A 9 46.77 0.10 30.80
C GLN A 9 46.17 0.83 32.02
N CYS A 10 45.15 0.16 32.59
CA CYS A 10 44.52 0.22 33.94
C CYS A 10 43.24 1.09 34.11
N ASN A 11 42.11 0.65 34.70
CA ASN A 11 41.69 -0.64 35.29
C ASN A 11 40.21 -0.57 35.80
N TRP A 12 39.58 -1.75 35.96
CA TRP A 12 38.40 -2.14 36.80
C TRP A 12 36.93 -1.84 36.41
N VAL A 13 36.21 -2.90 35.99
CA VAL A 13 34.80 -3.18 36.30
C VAL A 13 34.68 -4.65 36.69
N VAL A 14 34.52 -4.95 37.98
CA VAL A 14 33.85 -6.14 38.54
C VAL A 14 33.30 -5.74 39.92
N VAL A 15 32.13 -6.28 40.27
CA VAL A 15 31.38 -6.21 41.54
C VAL A 15 30.34 -5.10 41.60
N THR A 16 29.09 -5.39 41.18
CA THR A 16 27.98 -5.52 42.14
C THR A 16 26.83 -6.33 41.51
N MET A 17 26.72 -7.58 41.92
CA MET A 17 25.57 -8.45 41.70
C MET A 17 24.87 -8.57 43.06
N GLY A 18 23.58 -8.25 43.11
CA GLY A 18 22.74 -8.52 44.29
C GLY A 18 21.88 -7.34 44.74
N LEU A 19 20.73 -7.15 44.09
CA LEU A 19 19.44 -6.81 44.72
C LEU A 19 18.40 -6.54 43.61
N LEU A 20 17.61 -7.55 43.27
CA LEU A 20 16.27 -7.42 42.68
C LEU A 20 15.57 -8.78 42.80
N LEU A 21 15.01 -9.01 43.98
CA LEU A 21 14.02 -10.05 44.29
C LEU A 21 12.89 -9.33 45.01
N GLY A 22 11.72 -9.25 44.38
CA GLY A 22 10.51 -8.74 45.01
C GLY A 22 9.45 -8.29 44.01
N LEU A 23 8.46 -9.17 43.80
CA LEU A 23 7.11 -8.94 43.25
C LEU A 23 6.91 -9.08 41.74
N VAL A 24 6.75 -10.36 41.37
CA VAL A 24 5.80 -10.88 40.37
C VAL A 24 4.36 -10.53 40.78
N ALA A 25 3.57 -9.93 39.88
CA ALA A 25 2.14 -10.23 39.68
C ALA A 25 1.60 -9.51 38.42
N CYS A 26 0.84 -10.26 37.60
CA CYS A 26 0.08 -9.87 36.39
C CYS A 26 0.84 -9.81 35.05
N ASP A 27 1.21 -10.97 34.53
CA ASP A 27 1.24 -11.26 33.08
C ASP A 27 0.61 -12.66 32.86
N PRO A 28 -0.69 -12.77 32.57
CA PRO A 28 -1.31 -14.01 32.13
C PRO A 28 -1.25 -14.07 30.59
N GLY A 29 -0.05 -14.18 30.02
CA GLY A 29 0.11 -14.21 28.56
C GLY A 29 1.42 -14.79 28.02
N GLY A 30 2.55 -14.69 28.74
CA GLY A 30 3.76 -15.49 28.45
C GLY A 30 4.24 -15.46 27.00
N ARG A 31 4.33 -14.27 26.38
CA ARG A 31 4.68 -14.07 24.96
C ARG A 31 6.05 -13.46 24.68
N LEU A 32 6.99 -13.41 25.64
CA LEU A 32 8.26 -12.67 25.46
C LEU A 32 9.56 -13.47 25.45
N ASP A 33 9.58 -14.81 25.58
CA ASP A 33 10.85 -15.57 25.65
C ASP A 33 10.91 -16.81 24.73
N GLN A 34 10.51 -16.66 23.45
CA GLN A 34 10.85 -17.64 22.40
C GLN A 34 11.40 -16.95 21.14
N LEU A 35 12.63 -16.44 21.24
CA LEU A 35 13.45 -16.09 20.09
C LEU A 35 14.87 -16.62 20.33
N THR A 36 15.19 -17.77 19.74
CA THR A 36 16.59 -18.15 19.44
C THR A 36 17.11 -17.32 18.27
N PRO A 37 18.41 -17.07 18.21
CA PRO A 37 18.98 -15.78 17.79
C PRO A 37 18.93 -15.55 16.27
N GLN A 38 18.40 -14.38 15.90
CA GLN A 38 18.59 -13.77 14.59
C GLN A 38 20.07 -13.42 14.37
N PRO A 39 20.58 -13.50 13.12
CA PRO A 39 21.91 -13.01 12.79
C PRO A 39 22.00 -11.49 13.05
N PRO A 40 23.18 -10.96 13.41
CA PRO A 40 23.31 -9.58 13.85
C PRO A 40 22.98 -8.59 12.71
N PRO A 41 22.22 -7.52 12.99
CA PRO A 41 22.06 -6.43 12.04
C PRO A 41 23.41 -5.75 11.83
N ALA A 42 23.95 -5.87 10.63
CA ALA A 42 25.12 -5.10 10.23
C ALA A 42 24.70 -3.65 9.94
N THR A 43 25.03 -2.79 10.92
CA THR A 43 25.32 -1.34 10.83
C THR A 43 24.20 -0.39 11.31
N PRO A 44 24.52 0.52 12.26
CA PRO A 44 23.55 1.39 12.92
C PRO A 44 23.12 2.58 12.04
N LEU A 45 21.82 2.88 12.08
CA LEU A 45 21.30 4.22 11.83
C LEU A 45 21.87 5.17 12.89
N LEU A 46 22.70 6.12 12.45
CA LEU A 46 23.09 7.28 13.24
C LEU A 46 22.25 8.47 12.77
N LEU A 47 21.26 8.84 13.57
CA LEU A 47 20.57 10.13 13.48
C LEU A 47 21.58 11.26 13.67
N GLY A 48 21.68 12.13 12.66
CA GLY A 48 22.52 13.32 12.68
C GLY A 48 21.98 14.37 11.70
N VAL A 49 21.17 15.28 12.22
CA VAL A 49 20.80 16.54 11.57
C VAL A 49 22.06 17.36 11.32
N THR A 50 22.45 17.55 10.06
CA THR A 50 23.26 18.71 9.65
C THR A 50 22.83 19.17 8.26
N ALA A 51 22.32 20.40 8.20
CA ALA A 51 22.15 21.17 6.99
C ALA A 51 23.51 21.42 6.33
N GLU A 52 23.71 20.97 5.09
CA GLU A 52 24.67 21.56 4.16
C GLU A 52 24.01 21.73 2.79
N SER A 53 23.83 23.00 2.42
CA SER A 53 23.36 23.46 1.12
C SER A 53 24.41 23.16 0.03
N PRO A 54 24.05 22.58 -1.13
CA PRO A 54 24.96 22.50 -2.26
C PRO A 54 25.13 23.88 -2.91
N GLY A 55 26.38 24.33 -2.99
CA GLY A 55 26.77 25.61 -3.57
C GLY A 55 26.34 25.78 -5.03
N ILE A 56 25.91 27.01 -5.31
CA ILE A 56 25.43 27.52 -6.60
C ILE A 56 26.56 27.44 -7.65
N GLY A 57 26.35 26.62 -8.69
CA GLY A 57 27.12 26.61 -9.93
C GLY A 57 26.34 27.23 -11.09
N ALA A 58 26.69 28.47 -11.42
CA ALA A 58 26.50 29.22 -12.68
C ALA A 58 25.32 28.90 -13.63
N ALA A 59 24.30 29.76 -13.54
CA ALA A 59 23.47 30.37 -14.60
C ALA A 59 23.32 29.67 -15.97
N ALA A 60 22.17 29.00 -16.16
CA ALA A 60 21.54 28.81 -17.46
C ALA A 60 20.60 30.01 -17.75
N THR A 61 20.66 30.55 -18.96
CA THR A 61 19.88 31.71 -19.40
C THR A 61 18.40 31.40 -19.51
N ALA A 62 17.58 32.19 -18.81
CA ALA A 62 16.12 32.10 -18.76
C ALA A 62 15.47 32.26 -20.14
N GLY A 63 14.57 31.32 -20.48
CA GLY A 63 13.54 31.50 -21.50
C GLY A 63 12.47 32.50 -21.03
N PRO A 64 11.54 32.91 -21.91
CA PRO A 64 10.59 33.99 -21.61
C PRO A 64 9.70 33.62 -20.43
N GLU A 65 9.70 34.47 -19.39
CA GLU A 65 8.85 34.37 -18.20
C GLU A 65 7.37 34.45 -18.59
N GLN A 66 6.63 33.35 -18.41
CA GLN A 66 5.19 33.39 -18.19
C GLN A 66 4.91 33.97 -16.79
N PRO A 67 3.80 34.69 -16.59
CA PRO A 67 3.49 35.26 -15.27
C PRO A 67 3.25 34.13 -14.26
N LEU A 68 4.17 33.98 -13.31
CA LEU A 68 3.98 33.13 -12.12
C LEU A 68 2.73 33.59 -11.38
N VAL A 69 1.93 32.64 -10.88
CA VAL A 69 0.90 32.94 -9.88
C VAL A 69 1.64 33.44 -8.64
N THR A 70 1.62 34.76 -8.41
CA THR A 70 2.32 35.36 -7.27
C THR A 70 1.57 35.01 -6.00
N ALA A 71 2.21 34.27 -5.10
CA ALA A 71 1.68 34.08 -3.74
C ALA A 71 1.59 35.44 -3.05
N ASP A 72 0.47 35.70 -2.38
CA ASP A 72 0.40 36.78 -1.40
C ASP A 72 1.44 36.54 -0.29
N ALA A 73 1.97 37.61 0.29
CA ALA A 73 2.95 37.49 1.37
C ALA A 73 2.39 36.62 2.52
N PRO A 74 3.21 35.76 3.16
CA PRO A 74 2.77 34.96 4.29
C PRO A 74 2.12 35.87 5.33
N ILE A 75 0.89 35.55 5.71
CA ILE A 75 0.22 36.28 6.78
C ILE A 75 0.89 35.86 8.08
N LEU A 76 1.89 36.64 8.52
CA LEU A 76 2.46 36.48 9.85
C LEU A 76 1.41 36.95 10.87
N LEU A 77 0.77 35.98 11.52
CA LEU A 77 -0.22 36.27 12.54
C LEU A 77 0.48 36.84 13.79
N PRO A 78 0.01 37.96 14.35
CA PRO A 78 0.60 38.51 15.57
C PRO A 78 0.34 37.55 16.73
N THR A 79 1.41 37.08 17.39
CA THR A 79 1.30 36.33 18.64
C THR A 79 0.70 37.26 19.71
N PRO A 80 -0.41 36.90 20.38
CA PRO A 80 -0.92 37.70 21.48
C PRO A 80 0.19 37.87 22.54
N THR A 81 0.34 39.08 23.07
CA THR A 81 1.25 39.32 24.20
C THR A 81 0.79 38.47 25.37
N TYR A 82 1.64 37.53 25.79
CA TYR A 82 1.38 36.63 26.90
C TYR A 82 0.95 37.39 28.17
N ASP A 83 -0.23 37.06 28.68
CA ASP A 83 -0.83 37.54 29.92
C ASP A 83 -0.71 36.46 30.99
N ALA A 84 0.22 36.64 31.92
CA ALA A 84 0.45 35.71 33.02
C ALA A 84 -0.74 35.59 33.99
N ALA A 85 -1.78 36.44 33.88
CA ALA A 85 -3.01 36.32 34.66
C ALA A 85 -4.03 35.34 34.04
N ARG A 86 -3.76 34.81 32.85
CA ARG A 86 -4.61 33.84 32.15
C ARG A 86 -3.93 32.47 32.11
N PRO A 87 -4.69 31.37 32.06
CA PRO A 87 -4.15 30.06 31.68
C PRO A 87 -3.33 30.16 30.38
N ALA A 88 -2.32 29.30 30.26
CA ALA A 88 -1.53 29.23 29.04
C ALA A 88 -2.38 28.69 27.87
N TRP A 89 -3.18 27.66 28.13
CA TRP A 89 -3.97 26.97 27.11
C TRP A 89 -5.43 26.77 27.52
N THR A 90 -6.32 26.90 26.53
CA THR A 90 -7.65 26.29 26.56
C THR A 90 -7.81 25.41 25.34
N ILE A 91 -8.03 24.12 25.58
CA ILE A 91 -8.33 23.12 24.58
C ILE A 91 -9.84 23.04 24.44
N LEU A 92 -10.32 23.16 23.20
CA LEU A 92 -11.72 23.08 22.81
C LEU A 92 -11.94 21.77 22.08
N TYR A 93 -12.86 20.93 22.54
CA TYR A 93 -13.15 19.63 21.94
C TYR A 93 -14.61 19.57 21.49
N TYR A 94 -14.86 19.34 20.20
CA TYR A 94 -16.18 19.36 19.60
C TYR A 94 -16.37 18.07 18.79
N ALA A 95 -17.33 17.23 19.19
CA ALA A 95 -17.57 15.94 18.56
C ALA A 95 -19.04 15.53 18.64
N SER A 96 -19.53 14.85 17.60
CA SER A 96 -20.76 14.07 17.72
C SER A 96 -20.44 12.65 18.18
N ALA A 97 -21.26 12.13 19.09
CA ALA A 97 -21.19 10.75 19.56
C ALA A 97 -22.42 9.93 19.14
N ASP A 98 -23.40 10.57 18.49
CA ASP A 98 -24.73 10.03 18.21
C ASP A 98 -24.75 9.00 17.07
N THR A 99 -23.70 8.97 16.24
CA THR A 99 -23.48 7.92 15.25
C THR A 99 -23.32 6.56 15.93
N ALA A 100 -24.17 5.60 15.58
CA ALA A 100 -24.15 4.26 16.17
C ALA A 100 -22.74 3.62 16.12
N GLY A 101 -22.23 3.19 17.28
CA GLY A 101 -20.88 2.62 17.42
C GLY A 101 -19.75 3.65 17.63
N ARG A 102 -20.06 4.95 17.76
CA ARG A 102 -19.06 6.02 18.01
C ARG A 102 -18.98 6.48 19.46
N ALA A 103 -20.09 6.40 20.20
CA ALA A 103 -20.17 6.97 21.55
C ALA A 103 -19.14 6.41 22.55
N GLY A 104 -18.70 5.17 22.37
CA GLY A 104 -17.64 4.58 23.21
C GLY A 104 -16.30 5.31 23.05
N PHE A 105 -15.90 5.66 21.83
CA PHE A 105 -14.64 6.37 21.59
C PHE A 105 -14.64 7.76 22.23
N VAL A 106 -15.73 8.52 22.07
CA VAL A 106 -15.86 9.86 22.65
C VAL A 106 -15.89 9.80 24.18
N TRP A 107 -16.49 8.75 24.75
CA TRP A 107 -16.46 8.50 26.19
C TRP A 107 -15.05 8.22 26.69
N ASP A 108 -14.30 7.36 26.00
CA ASP A 108 -12.91 7.03 26.35
C ASP A 108 -12.02 8.27 26.26
N ASP A 109 -12.13 9.07 25.19
CA ASP A 109 -11.42 10.35 25.02
C ASP A 109 -11.62 11.27 26.23
N LEU A 110 -12.87 11.45 26.69
CA LEU A 110 -13.15 12.31 27.84
C LEU A 110 -12.57 11.75 29.15
N ASN A 111 -12.66 10.44 29.38
CA ASN A 111 -12.09 9.82 30.58
C ASN A 111 -10.56 9.91 30.58
N GLU A 112 -9.91 9.78 29.44
CA GLU A 112 -8.47 10.02 29.31
C GLU A 112 -8.10 11.47 29.64
N MET A 113 -8.92 12.44 29.20
CA MET A 113 -8.73 13.84 29.55
C MET A 113 -8.92 14.10 31.06
N GLU A 114 -9.89 13.44 31.70
CA GLU A 114 -10.07 13.47 33.16
C GLU A 114 -8.88 12.85 33.90
N ALA A 115 -8.37 11.71 33.43
CA ALA A 115 -7.26 10.99 34.03
C ALA A 115 -5.95 11.79 34.01
N ALA A 116 -5.70 12.54 32.93
CA ALA A 116 -4.57 13.47 32.86
C ALA A 116 -4.69 14.62 33.87
N GLY A 117 -5.93 15.06 34.10
CA GLY A 117 -6.31 16.17 34.96
C GLY A 117 -5.93 17.54 34.39
N PRO A 118 -6.88 18.31 33.82
CA PRO A 118 -6.64 19.70 33.47
C PRO A 118 -6.16 20.53 34.68
N THR A 119 -5.31 21.53 34.43
CA THR A 119 -4.67 22.34 35.47
C THR A 119 -5.14 23.80 35.43
N ASP A 120 -4.70 24.62 36.38
CA ASP A 120 -4.93 26.07 36.34
C ASP A 120 -4.27 26.75 35.12
N GLN A 121 -3.33 26.08 34.44
CA GLN A 121 -2.66 26.58 33.24
C GLN A 121 -3.17 25.97 31.93
N VAL A 122 -3.81 24.81 31.99
CA VAL A 122 -4.33 24.07 30.82
C VAL A 122 -5.76 23.64 31.12
N GLN A 123 -6.71 24.23 30.41
CA GLN A 123 -8.13 23.94 30.56
C GLN A 123 -8.64 23.16 29.37
N VAL A 124 -9.62 22.27 29.58
CA VAL A 124 -10.28 21.52 28.50
C VAL A 124 -11.79 21.73 28.60
N ILE A 125 -12.38 22.20 27.51
CA ILE A 125 -13.81 22.49 27.39
C ILE A 125 -14.36 21.69 26.21
N ALA A 126 -15.37 20.87 26.47
CA ALA A 126 -15.96 20.00 25.46
C ALA A 126 -17.42 20.36 25.17
N GLN A 127 -17.88 20.16 23.93
CA GLN A 127 -19.30 20.08 23.57
C GLN A 127 -19.52 18.79 22.81
N ILE A 128 -20.38 17.91 23.36
CA ILE A 128 -20.63 16.57 22.84
C ILE A 128 -22.11 16.35 22.71
N ASP A 129 -22.54 15.85 21.55
CA ASP A 129 -23.90 15.36 21.35
C ASP A 129 -23.99 13.85 21.53
N TRP A 130 -24.84 13.40 22.46
CA TRP A 130 -24.88 12.02 22.93
C TRP A 130 -26.11 11.28 22.43
N PRO A 131 -26.00 10.00 22.02
CA PRO A 131 -27.16 9.20 21.66
C PRO A 131 -27.99 8.79 22.90
N PRO A 132 -29.28 8.45 22.71
CA PRO A 132 -30.16 7.98 23.78
C PRO A 132 -29.69 6.69 24.47
N ASP A 133 -29.01 5.83 23.73
CA ASP A 133 -28.54 4.51 24.14
C ASP A 133 -27.01 4.42 24.31
N GLY A 134 -26.33 5.58 24.36
CA GLY A 134 -24.90 5.69 24.64
C GLY A 134 -24.54 5.65 26.13
N PRO A 135 -23.25 5.73 26.47
CA PRO A 135 -22.76 5.65 27.86
C PRO A 135 -23.27 6.81 28.74
N ALA A 136 -23.53 7.99 28.17
CA ALA A 136 -24.18 9.10 28.88
C ALA A 136 -25.72 8.93 28.99
N ALA A 137 -26.34 8.22 28.04
CA ALA A 137 -27.77 7.93 27.95
C ALA A 137 -28.71 9.15 28.08
N THR A 138 -28.33 10.30 27.49
CA THR A 138 -29.09 11.55 27.61
C THR A 138 -29.92 11.91 26.37
N ALA A 139 -29.47 11.58 25.15
CA ALA A 139 -30.02 12.17 23.91
C ALA A 139 -29.94 13.71 23.89
N GLU A 140 -28.87 14.26 24.45
CA GLU A 140 -28.69 15.70 24.61
C GLU A 140 -27.24 16.09 24.33
N ALA A 141 -27.06 17.24 23.68
CA ALA A 141 -25.79 17.93 23.59
C ALA A 141 -25.46 18.61 24.92
N VAL A 142 -24.26 18.33 25.42
CA VAL A 142 -23.80 18.80 26.73
C VAL A 142 -22.43 19.47 26.59
N ARG A 143 -22.28 20.61 27.28
CA ARG A 143 -21.00 21.29 27.45
C ARG A 143 -20.38 20.85 28.76
N TYR A 144 -19.14 20.40 28.70
CA TYR A 144 -18.36 19.99 29.86
C TYR A 144 -17.18 20.94 30.10
N LYS A 145 -16.95 21.25 31.36
CA LYS A 145 -15.61 21.63 31.83
C LYS A 145 -14.97 20.36 32.39
N VAL A 146 -13.92 19.88 31.73
CA VAL A 146 -13.27 18.65 32.14
C VAL A 146 -12.55 18.87 33.46
N ASN A 147 -12.78 17.97 34.42
CA ASN A 147 -12.17 18.02 35.75
C ASN A 147 -11.34 16.75 36.01
N PRO A 148 -10.26 16.83 36.79
CA PRO A 148 -9.45 15.65 37.10
C PRO A 148 -10.27 14.57 37.81
N ASP A 149 -10.26 13.37 37.25
CA ASP A 149 -10.80 12.15 37.87
C ASP A 149 -10.04 10.92 37.37
N ALA A 150 -9.97 9.88 38.19
CA ALA A 150 -9.27 8.64 37.87
C ALA A 150 -10.22 7.44 37.66
N ASP A 151 -11.54 7.61 37.85
CA ASP A 151 -12.53 6.55 37.65
C ASP A 151 -13.02 6.55 36.20
N THR A 152 -12.42 5.71 35.36
CA THR A 152 -12.80 5.60 33.93
C THR A 152 -14.19 5.00 33.69
N ALA A 153 -14.90 4.59 34.75
CA ALA A 153 -16.26 4.07 34.64
C ALA A 153 -17.33 5.17 34.68
N GLN A 154 -16.99 6.41 35.02
CA GLN A 154 -17.93 7.53 35.15
C GLN A 154 -17.30 8.83 34.69
N LEU A 155 -18.07 9.64 33.96
CA LEU A 155 -17.67 11.00 33.64
C LEU A 155 -17.94 11.92 34.85
N ALA A 156 -16.90 12.35 35.56
CA ALA A 156 -16.98 13.23 36.72
C ALA A 156 -17.00 14.73 36.37
N SER A 157 -16.77 15.06 35.10
CA SER A 157 -16.71 16.41 34.55
C SER A 157 -17.98 17.20 34.78
N GLU A 158 -17.81 18.50 35.02
CA GLU A 158 -18.93 19.39 35.29
C GLU A 158 -19.70 19.66 33.99
N ALA A 159 -20.95 19.19 33.91
CA ALA A 159 -21.90 19.62 32.88
C ALA A 159 -22.30 21.08 33.12
N VAL A 160 -21.63 21.99 32.42
CA VAL A 160 -21.81 23.45 32.58
C VAL A 160 -22.98 23.99 31.78
N ALA A 161 -23.45 23.26 30.77
CA ALA A 161 -24.72 23.50 30.09
C ALA A 161 -25.24 22.22 29.42
N THR A 162 -26.56 22.04 29.45
CA THR A 162 -27.29 21.05 28.66
C THR A 162 -28.10 21.81 27.62
N LEU A 163 -27.91 21.49 26.34
CA LEU A 163 -28.46 22.24 25.21
C LEU A 163 -29.68 21.56 24.57
N GLY A 164 -29.96 20.30 24.96
CA GLY A 164 -30.87 19.42 24.22
C GLY A 164 -30.18 18.91 22.96
N GLU A 165 -30.95 18.34 22.03
CA GLU A 165 -30.48 17.99 20.69
C GLU A 165 -29.88 19.22 19.97
N VAL A 166 -28.68 19.09 19.42
CA VAL A 166 -28.03 20.14 18.62
C VAL A 166 -27.43 19.50 17.37
N ASN A 167 -27.79 20.03 16.19
CA ASN A 167 -27.11 19.65 14.94
C ASN A 167 -25.63 20.05 15.02
N MET A 168 -24.76 19.07 15.23
CA MET A 168 -23.32 19.26 15.33
C MET A 168 -22.68 19.57 13.97
N GLY A 169 -23.39 19.27 12.87
CA GLY A 169 -23.09 19.69 11.50
C GLY A 169 -23.43 21.16 11.19
N ASP A 170 -24.10 21.90 12.08
CA ASP A 170 -24.49 23.30 11.84
C ASP A 170 -23.31 24.26 12.12
N PRO A 171 -22.89 25.12 11.17
CA PRO A 171 -21.87 26.14 11.42
C PRO A 171 -22.21 27.10 12.56
N VAL A 172 -23.49 27.35 12.84
CA VAL A 172 -23.93 28.19 13.96
C VAL A 172 -23.59 27.53 15.30
N ALA A 173 -23.84 26.23 15.43
CA ALA A 173 -23.55 25.49 16.65
C ALA A 173 -22.05 25.52 17.00
N LEU A 174 -21.18 25.31 16.00
CA LEU A 174 -19.74 25.42 16.17
C LEU A 174 -19.32 26.85 16.55
N ALA A 175 -19.84 27.87 15.84
CA ALA A 175 -19.51 29.26 16.13
C ALA A 175 -19.92 29.67 17.55
N GLU A 176 -21.11 29.26 17.99
CA GLU A 176 -21.60 29.51 19.34
C GLU A 176 -20.76 28.82 20.40
N PHE A 177 -20.37 27.56 20.18
CA PHE A 177 -19.49 26.83 21.09
C PHE A 177 -18.14 27.54 21.25
N VAL A 178 -17.44 27.79 20.15
CA VAL A 178 -16.11 28.43 20.19
C VAL A 178 -16.19 29.81 20.82
N SER A 179 -17.19 30.62 20.44
CA SER A 179 -17.36 31.97 20.98
C SER A 179 -17.64 31.95 22.48
N TRP A 180 -18.55 31.09 22.91
CA TRP A 180 -18.92 30.93 24.32
C TRP A 180 -17.73 30.43 25.15
N ALA A 181 -17.01 29.42 24.67
CA ALA A 181 -15.90 28.81 25.39
C ALA A 181 -14.75 29.81 25.58
N ILE A 182 -14.35 30.54 24.53
CA ILE A 182 -13.31 31.57 24.60
C ILE A 182 -13.72 32.72 25.53
N ALA A 183 -14.99 33.14 25.50
CA ALA A 183 -15.47 34.22 26.36
C ALA A 183 -15.54 33.81 27.84
N THR A 184 -15.88 32.55 28.12
CA THR A 184 -16.09 32.03 29.48
C THR A 184 -14.78 31.54 30.11
N TYR A 185 -13.90 30.95 29.30
CA TYR A 185 -12.62 30.35 29.70
C TYR A 185 -11.47 30.97 28.89
N PRO A 186 -11.12 32.25 29.15
CA PRO A 186 -10.11 32.93 28.37
C PRO A 186 -8.69 32.44 28.71
N ALA A 187 -7.91 32.09 27.70
CA ALA A 187 -6.51 31.71 27.79
C ALA A 187 -5.61 32.57 26.87
N ASN A 188 -4.30 32.34 26.97
CA ASN A 188 -3.30 32.91 26.06
C ASN A 188 -3.32 32.27 24.68
N ARG A 189 -3.57 30.95 24.62
CA ARG A 189 -3.60 30.16 23.39
C ARG A 189 -4.80 29.21 23.41
N TYR A 190 -5.33 28.93 22.22
CA TYR A 190 -6.44 28.01 22.02
C TYR A 190 -6.05 26.92 21.04
N ALA A 191 -6.40 25.68 21.38
CA ALA A 191 -6.40 24.57 20.43
C ALA A 191 -7.83 24.09 20.23
N LEU A 192 -8.26 23.87 18.99
CA LEU A 192 -9.58 23.33 18.68
C LEU A 192 -9.43 21.94 18.06
N PHE A 193 -10.11 20.96 18.63
CA PHE A 193 -10.23 19.60 18.14
C PHE A 193 -11.62 19.43 17.55
N LEU A 194 -11.67 19.09 16.25
CA LEU A 194 -12.90 18.78 15.51
C LEU A 194 -12.91 17.30 15.16
N GLY A 195 -13.96 16.59 15.57
CA GLY A 195 -14.01 15.14 15.49
C GLY A 195 -15.19 14.55 14.78
N ASP A 196 -15.14 13.23 14.67
CA ASP A 196 -16.06 12.34 13.97
C ASP A 196 -15.62 11.99 12.54
N PHE A 197 -16.54 11.55 11.67
CA PHE A 197 -16.18 11.12 10.32
C PHE A 197 -15.51 12.27 9.54
N GLY A 198 -14.61 11.92 8.63
CA GLY A 198 -13.92 12.87 7.76
C GLY A 198 -14.02 12.50 6.28
N GLY A 199 -13.88 13.50 5.43
CA GLY A 199 -13.96 13.34 3.97
C GLY A 199 -12.98 14.24 3.20
N GLY A 200 -11.97 14.79 3.89
CA GLY A 200 -11.03 15.75 3.32
C GLY A 200 -11.75 17.02 2.86
N TRP A 201 -11.65 17.35 1.57
CA TRP A 201 -12.34 18.51 0.98
C TRP A 201 -13.87 18.50 1.18
N ARG A 202 -14.46 17.34 1.49
CA ARG A 202 -15.89 17.20 1.79
C ARG A 202 -16.26 17.65 3.20
N GLY A 203 -15.31 17.85 4.11
CA GLY A 203 -15.57 18.26 5.49
C GLY A 203 -15.50 17.11 6.50
N CYS A 204 -16.06 17.36 7.70
CA CYS A 204 -16.03 16.43 8.83
C CYS A 204 -17.22 16.63 9.78
N CYS A 205 -17.14 16.08 10.99
CA CYS A 205 -18.16 16.23 12.05
C CYS A 205 -19.54 15.76 11.60
N PHE A 206 -19.62 14.48 11.21
CA PHE A 206 -20.88 13.86 10.84
C PHE A 206 -21.83 13.80 12.04
N ASP A 207 -23.10 14.04 11.77
CA ASP A 207 -24.15 13.98 12.77
C ASP A 207 -25.34 13.23 12.18
N THR A 208 -25.73 12.13 12.83
CA THR A 208 -26.82 11.27 12.37
C THR A 208 -28.19 11.72 12.85
N THR A 209 -28.24 12.62 13.84
CA THR A 209 -29.47 13.05 14.51
C THR A 209 -29.42 14.57 14.66
N ILE A 210 -30.13 15.26 13.77
CA ILE A 210 -30.11 16.73 13.71
C ILE A 210 -31.42 17.36 14.20
N GLY A 211 -32.18 16.64 15.04
CA GLY A 211 -33.54 17.01 15.42
C GLY A 211 -34.60 16.87 14.31
N VAL A 212 -34.23 16.32 13.14
CA VAL A 212 -35.14 16.01 12.02
C VAL A 212 -35.05 14.52 11.70
N THR A 213 -36.17 13.81 11.78
CA THR A 213 -36.19 12.34 11.64
C THR A 213 -35.71 11.89 10.26
N GLY A 214 -34.64 11.10 10.24
CA GLY A 214 -34.10 10.50 9.02
C GLY A 214 -33.26 11.45 8.17
N GLU A 215 -32.94 12.63 8.70
CA GLU A 215 -31.97 13.55 8.11
C GLU A 215 -30.70 13.57 8.97
N SER A 216 -29.58 13.86 8.31
CA SER A 216 -28.24 13.86 8.87
C SER A 216 -27.46 15.04 8.27
N ASP A 217 -26.45 15.53 8.96
CA ASP A 217 -25.66 16.67 8.50
C ASP A 217 -24.16 16.48 8.79
N HIS A 218 -23.37 17.43 8.32
CA HIS A 218 -21.93 17.50 8.55
C HIS A 218 -21.44 18.94 8.38
N LEU A 219 -20.28 19.25 8.96
CA LEU A 219 -19.61 20.51 8.68
C LEU A 219 -18.82 20.41 7.37
N SER A 220 -19.32 21.06 6.31
CA SER A 220 -18.53 21.26 5.09
C SER A 220 -17.38 22.26 5.33
N LEU A 221 -16.41 22.33 4.42
CA LEU A 221 -15.34 23.35 4.53
C LEU A 221 -15.88 24.78 4.55
N THR A 222 -16.98 25.03 3.83
CA THR A 222 -17.64 26.34 3.86
C THR A 222 -18.24 26.64 5.23
N ASP A 223 -18.82 25.63 5.88
CA ASP A 223 -19.41 25.77 7.22
C ASP A 223 -18.32 26.04 8.27
N ILE A 224 -17.21 25.30 8.23
CA ILE A 224 -16.08 25.52 9.14
C ILE A 224 -15.50 26.93 8.95
N ASP A 225 -15.29 27.37 7.70
CA ASP A 225 -14.77 28.71 7.40
C ASP A 225 -15.68 29.81 7.97
N GLN A 226 -17.00 29.68 7.78
CA GLN A 226 -18.00 30.61 8.29
C GLN A 226 -18.06 30.60 9.82
N ALA A 227 -18.07 29.42 10.44
CA ALA A 227 -18.16 29.28 11.88
C ALA A 227 -16.97 29.92 12.59
N LEU A 228 -15.76 29.63 12.12
CA LEU A 228 -14.53 30.15 12.71
C LEU A 228 -14.34 31.64 12.42
N ALA A 229 -14.73 32.13 11.24
CA ALA A 229 -14.75 33.57 10.95
C ALA A 229 -15.69 34.32 11.89
N ASN A 230 -16.89 33.78 12.13
CA ASN A 230 -17.87 34.36 13.04
C ASN A 230 -17.35 34.37 14.48
N ALA A 231 -16.79 33.25 14.96
CA ALA A 231 -16.25 33.16 16.32
C ALA A 231 -15.07 34.11 16.55
N ALA A 232 -14.15 34.22 15.57
CA ALA A 232 -13.05 35.16 15.62
C ALA A 232 -13.55 36.62 15.61
N GLY A 233 -14.59 36.93 14.84
CA GLY A 233 -15.22 38.25 14.79
C GLY A 233 -15.89 38.66 16.12
N GLN A 234 -16.47 37.70 16.84
CA GLN A 234 -17.13 37.94 18.13
C GLN A 234 -16.14 38.06 19.31
N THR A 235 -15.10 37.23 19.31
CA THR A 235 -14.18 37.12 20.45
C THR A 235 -12.92 37.96 20.30
N GLY A 236 -12.52 38.27 19.06
CA GLY A 236 -11.20 38.83 18.74
C GLY A 236 -10.04 37.87 18.97
N ALA A 237 -10.31 36.61 19.35
CA ALA A 237 -9.31 35.57 19.52
C ALA A 237 -9.11 34.79 18.22
N ARG A 238 -7.92 34.19 18.08
CA ARG A 238 -7.54 33.29 16.98
C ARG A 238 -7.09 31.97 17.59
N LEU A 239 -7.25 30.88 16.86
CA LEU A 239 -6.73 29.58 17.27
C LEU A 239 -5.22 29.57 17.04
N GLU A 240 -4.48 28.94 17.93
CA GLU A 240 -3.07 28.64 17.69
C GLU A 240 -2.96 27.32 16.91
N VAL A 241 -3.69 26.30 17.36
CA VAL A 241 -3.71 24.97 16.74
C VAL A 241 -5.15 24.59 16.41
N ILE A 242 -5.36 24.02 15.22
CA ILE A 242 -6.56 23.25 14.91
C ILE A 242 -6.15 21.81 14.62
N ALA A 243 -6.81 20.86 15.28
CA ALA A 243 -6.54 19.44 15.16
C ALA A 243 -7.83 18.71 14.76
N PHE A 244 -7.69 17.68 13.93
CA PHE A 244 -8.83 16.88 13.52
C PHE A 244 -8.74 15.47 14.13
N THR A 245 -9.73 15.08 14.93
CA THR A 245 -10.00 13.67 15.31
C THR A 245 -10.86 13.00 14.23
N ALA A 246 -10.46 13.21 12.97
CA ALA A 246 -11.16 12.75 11.78
C ALA A 246 -10.15 12.40 10.68
N GLY A 247 -10.46 11.37 9.90
CA GLY A 247 -9.62 10.94 8.78
C GLY A 247 -9.65 11.92 7.60
N LEU A 248 -8.64 11.83 6.73
CA LEU A 248 -8.54 12.53 5.44
C LEU A 248 -8.40 14.06 5.53
N MET A 249 -8.30 14.64 6.74
CA MET A 249 -8.30 16.10 6.94
C MET A 249 -6.95 16.78 6.66
N SER A 250 -5.86 16.04 6.42
CA SER A 250 -4.60 16.60 5.89
C SER A 250 -4.64 16.66 4.36
N ASP A 251 -5.66 17.35 3.86
CA ASP A 251 -5.90 17.61 2.44
C ASP A 251 -5.69 19.11 2.16
N LEU A 252 -5.13 19.45 0.99
CA LEU A 252 -4.76 20.83 0.69
C LEU A 252 -5.96 21.80 0.76
N ASP A 253 -7.16 21.41 0.33
CA ASP A 253 -8.34 22.27 0.40
C ASP A 253 -8.75 22.56 1.87
N VAL A 254 -8.60 21.57 2.74
CA VAL A 254 -8.81 21.71 4.19
C VAL A 254 -7.80 22.72 4.76
N LEU A 255 -6.51 22.52 4.48
CA LEU A 255 -5.44 23.37 4.98
C LEU A 255 -5.59 24.83 4.50
N GLN A 256 -5.97 25.04 3.24
CA GLN A 256 -6.28 26.37 2.71
C GLN A 256 -7.46 27.04 3.42
N THR A 257 -8.47 26.26 3.78
CA THR A 257 -9.64 26.75 4.50
C THR A 257 -9.25 27.19 5.91
N MET A 258 -8.41 26.40 6.60
CA MET A 258 -7.99 26.66 7.98
C MET A 258 -7.00 27.83 8.12
N GLN A 259 -6.30 28.20 7.04
CA GLN A 259 -5.23 29.21 7.04
C GLN A 259 -5.59 30.53 7.75
N SER A 260 -6.84 30.99 7.62
CA SER A 260 -7.25 32.28 8.18
C SER A 260 -7.68 32.21 9.65
N HIS A 261 -7.75 31.01 10.22
CA HIS A 261 -8.37 30.73 11.52
C HIS A 261 -7.39 30.21 12.57
N ALA A 262 -6.33 29.52 12.14
CA ALA A 262 -5.30 28.93 13.01
C ALA A 262 -3.87 29.19 12.49
N ALA A 263 -2.86 29.03 13.37
CA ALA A 263 -1.46 29.10 12.96
C ALA A 263 -0.93 27.73 12.46
N PHE A 264 -1.36 26.64 13.10
CA PHE A 264 -0.96 25.27 12.76
C PHE A 264 -2.18 24.36 12.63
N ALA A 265 -2.13 23.44 11.67
CA ALA A 265 -3.09 22.34 11.55
C ALA A 265 -2.43 21.00 11.87
N VAL A 266 -3.14 20.12 12.57
CA VAL A 266 -2.73 18.74 12.85
C VAL A 266 -3.80 17.79 12.32
N ALA A 267 -3.45 16.97 11.33
CA ALA A 267 -4.43 16.13 10.64
C ALA A 267 -3.81 14.89 10.00
N SER A 268 -4.64 13.89 9.70
CA SER A 268 -4.24 12.71 8.93
C SER A 268 -4.60 12.86 7.46
N ALA A 269 -3.69 12.50 6.55
CA ALA A 269 -4.01 12.37 5.12
C ALA A 269 -4.81 11.08 4.82
N GLY A 270 -4.78 10.11 5.74
CA GLY A 270 -5.47 8.82 5.63
C GLY A 270 -6.57 8.63 6.65
N LEU A 271 -6.98 7.39 6.85
CA LEU A 271 -8.01 7.08 7.84
C LEU A 271 -7.43 7.29 9.25
N MET A 272 -8.30 7.70 10.17
CA MET A 272 -7.95 7.92 11.55
C MET A 272 -8.81 7.00 12.43
N PRO A 273 -8.20 6.14 13.26
CA PRO A 273 -8.92 5.33 14.21
C PRO A 273 -9.81 6.15 15.13
N GLY A 274 -10.95 5.57 15.53
CA GLY A 274 -11.93 6.18 16.40
C GLY A 274 -11.36 6.58 17.76
N SER A 275 -10.38 5.83 18.26
CA SER A 275 -9.66 6.11 19.52
C SER A 275 -8.74 7.34 19.47
N GLY A 276 -8.51 7.94 18.30
CA GLY A 276 -7.76 9.18 18.16
C GLY A 276 -6.38 9.18 18.84
N TRP A 277 -6.20 10.09 19.79
CA TRP A 277 -4.98 10.27 20.60
C TRP A 277 -5.15 9.64 21.98
N ASP A 278 -4.05 9.17 22.58
CA ASP A 278 -3.97 9.03 24.04
C ASP A 278 -3.94 10.42 24.69
N TYR A 279 -5.11 10.90 25.09
CA TYR A 279 -5.26 12.23 25.71
C TYR A 279 -4.62 12.30 27.09
N THR A 280 -4.44 11.16 27.75
CA THR A 280 -3.71 11.08 29.03
C THR A 280 -2.27 11.53 28.83
N ALA A 281 -1.59 10.95 27.83
CA ALA A 281 -0.21 11.29 27.49
C ALA A 281 -0.09 12.74 27.00
N VAL A 282 -0.95 13.17 26.08
CA VAL A 282 -0.93 14.52 25.49
C VAL A 282 -1.07 15.60 26.57
N LEU A 283 -2.09 15.49 27.42
CA LEU A 283 -2.34 16.49 28.45
C LEU A 283 -1.34 16.41 29.59
N THR A 284 -0.82 15.22 29.94
CA THR A 284 0.27 15.11 30.94
C THR A 284 1.51 15.86 30.48
N GLN A 285 1.90 15.72 29.20
CA GLN A 285 3.03 16.45 28.63
C GLN A 285 2.77 17.96 28.61
N LEU A 286 1.59 18.40 28.18
CA LEU A 286 1.24 19.82 28.15
C LEU A 286 1.14 20.44 29.55
N ASN A 287 0.65 19.69 30.53
CA ASN A 287 0.62 20.13 31.93
C ASN A 287 2.02 20.28 32.54
N ALA A 288 2.97 19.45 32.11
CA ALA A 288 4.36 19.51 32.57
C ALA A 288 5.11 20.73 32.05
N ASP A 289 4.81 21.17 30.81
CA ASP A 289 5.33 22.40 30.23
C ASP A 289 4.23 23.20 29.49
N PRO A 290 3.39 23.95 30.23
CA PRO A 290 2.25 24.64 29.64
C PRO A 290 2.65 25.86 28.79
N LEU A 291 3.92 26.28 28.83
CA LEU A 291 4.39 27.47 28.11
C LEU A 291 4.90 27.18 26.70
N VAL A 292 4.81 25.93 26.25
CA VAL A 292 5.07 25.56 24.85
C VAL A 292 4.22 26.40 23.89
N ASP A 293 4.79 26.70 22.72
CA ASP A 293 4.05 27.38 21.65
C ASP A 293 3.27 26.39 20.78
N GLY A 294 2.47 26.91 19.84
CA GLY A 294 1.66 26.06 18.96
C GLY A 294 2.48 25.18 18.04
N ARG A 295 3.68 25.60 17.64
CA ARG A 295 4.54 24.80 16.76
C ARG A 295 5.03 23.56 17.49
N GLN A 296 5.46 23.72 18.74
CA GLN A 296 5.86 22.60 19.58
C GLN A 296 4.67 21.69 19.89
N LEU A 297 3.53 22.24 20.35
CA LEU A 297 2.33 21.44 20.62
C LEU A 297 1.86 20.65 19.39
N ALA A 298 1.85 21.26 18.20
CA ALA A 298 1.46 20.57 16.97
C ALA A 298 2.39 19.39 16.63
N GLY A 299 3.70 19.55 16.79
CA GLY A 299 4.67 18.46 16.62
C GLY A 299 4.55 17.36 17.68
N ASP A 300 4.25 17.74 18.92
CA ASP A 300 4.04 16.81 20.04
C ASP A 300 2.78 15.95 19.79
N LEU A 301 1.70 16.54 19.26
CA LEU A 301 0.49 15.80 18.89
C LEU A 301 0.74 14.74 17.82
N VAL A 302 1.57 15.02 16.81
CA VAL A 302 1.98 14.03 15.80
C VAL A 302 2.73 12.88 16.47
N THR A 303 3.71 13.21 17.30
CA THR A 303 4.56 12.23 17.98
C THR A 303 3.74 11.35 18.93
N ALA A 304 2.84 11.93 19.72
CA ALA A 304 1.99 11.21 20.67
C ALA A 304 1.07 10.22 19.95
N TYR A 305 0.39 10.67 18.89
CA TYR A 305 -0.50 9.83 18.10
C TYR A 305 0.21 8.63 17.48
N VAL A 306 1.27 8.88 16.70
CA VAL A 306 1.94 7.80 15.96
C VAL A 306 2.59 6.79 16.91
N ASN A 307 3.16 7.26 18.02
CA ASN A 307 3.70 6.36 19.03
C ASN A 307 2.62 5.51 19.70
N TYR A 308 1.50 6.11 20.10
CA TYR A 308 0.37 5.36 20.68
C TYR A 308 -0.13 4.29 19.71
N GLN A 309 -0.44 4.69 18.48
CA GLN A 309 -1.03 3.77 17.51
C GLN A 309 -0.09 2.61 17.18
N ARG A 310 1.20 2.87 16.99
CA ARG A 310 2.16 1.81 16.63
C ARG A 310 2.57 0.93 17.81
N GLN A 311 2.85 1.55 18.96
CA GLN A 311 3.46 0.84 20.10
C GLN A 311 2.44 0.25 21.06
N VAL A 312 1.24 0.85 21.16
CA VAL A 312 0.19 0.43 22.09
C VAL A 312 -0.94 -0.25 21.32
N ALA A 313 -1.51 0.40 20.30
CA ALA A 313 -2.62 -0.16 19.52
C ALA A 313 -2.17 -1.20 18.46
N GLY A 314 -0.88 -1.22 18.10
CA GLY A 314 -0.33 -2.13 17.09
C GLY A 314 -0.74 -1.80 15.64
N ASP A 315 -1.20 -0.58 15.38
CA ASP A 315 -1.60 -0.14 14.04
C ASP A 315 -0.45 0.56 13.31
N GLU A 316 0.02 -0.07 12.22
CA GLU A 316 1.08 0.43 11.36
C GLU A 316 0.55 1.19 10.12
N PHE A 317 -0.75 1.31 9.92
CA PHE A 317 -1.37 1.95 8.73
C PHE A 317 -1.88 3.36 9.00
N VAL A 318 -1.29 4.02 10.00
CA VAL A 318 -1.64 5.40 10.41
C VAL A 318 -0.53 6.39 10.05
N GLY A 319 -0.91 7.66 9.86
CA GLY A 319 0.04 8.76 9.72
C GLY A 319 -0.59 10.09 10.08
N LEU A 320 0.21 11.04 10.57
CA LEU A 320 -0.26 12.35 11.00
C LEU A 320 0.75 13.44 10.65
N ALA A 321 0.25 14.59 10.20
CA ALA A 321 1.07 15.75 9.85
C ALA A 321 0.68 16.97 10.68
N ALA A 322 1.68 17.74 11.06
CA ALA A 322 1.56 19.10 11.58
C ALA A 322 2.04 20.08 10.50
N VAL A 323 1.17 21.00 10.08
CA VAL A 323 1.42 21.93 8.98
C VAL A 323 1.42 23.37 9.49
N ASP A 324 2.43 24.15 9.10
CA ASP A 324 2.46 25.60 9.26
C ASP A 324 1.56 26.25 8.21
N LEU A 325 0.40 26.74 8.67
CA LEU A 325 -0.63 27.29 7.79
C LEU A 325 -0.17 28.58 7.10
N ALA A 326 0.81 29.31 7.64
CA ALA A 326 1.36 30.49 6.99
C ALA A 326 2.12 30.17 5.69
N ARG A 327 2.50 28.89 5.48
CA ARG A 327 3.17 28.41 4.26
C ARG A 327 2.21 27.87 3.20
N VAL A 328 0.96 27.59 3.55
CA VAL A 328 -0.05 27.03 2.63
C VAL A 328 -0.31 27.90 1.38
N PRO A 329 -0.24 29.25 1.41
CA PRO A 329 -0.31 30.06 0.18
C PRO A 329 0.75 29.71 -0.87
N VAL A 330 1.96 29.36 -0.42
CA VAL A 330 3.06 28.99 -1.32
C VAL A 330 2.81 27.61 -1.93
N VAL A 331 2.30 26.66 -1.13
CA VAL A 331 1.88 25.34 -1.62
C VAL A 331 0.78 25.48 -2.66
N THR A 332 -0.25 26.29 -2.36
CA THR A 332 -1.36 26.62 -3.25
C THR A 332 -0.88 27.15 -4.59
N ALA A 333 -0.03 28.19 -4.57
CA ALA A 333 0.46 28.81 -5.79
C ALA A 333 1.31 27.85 -6.63
N ALA A 334 2.09 26.97 -5.99
CA ALA A 334 2.87 25.94 -6.66
C ALA A 334 1.97 24.90 -7.34
N VAL A 335 0.90 24.44 -6.68
CA VAL A 335 -0.07 23.49 -7.25
C VAL A 335 -0.85 24.11 -8.40
N GLU A 336 -1.31 25.35 -8.27
CA GLU A 336 -1.99 26.07 -9.36
C GLU A 336 -1.06 26.26 -10.58
N THR A 337 0.22 26.58 -10.33
CA THR A 337 1.22 26.68 -11.40
C THR A 337 1.45 25.32 -12.07
N LEU A 338 1.57 24.24 -11.30
CA LEU A 338 1.68 22.89 -11.84
C LEU A 338 0.46 22.54 -12.70
N ALA A 339 -0.76 22.83 -12.25
CA ALA A 339 -1.98 22.57 -13.01
C ALA A 339 -2.00 23.30 -14.36
N LEU A 340 -1.60 24.57 -14.37
CA LEU A 340 -1.49 25.36 -15.61
C LEU A 340 -0.42 24.77 -16.55
N THR A 341 0.74 24.38 -16.02
CA THR A 341 1.80 23.75 -16.83
C THR A 341 1.38 22.41 -17.39
N LEU A 342 0.64 21.59 -16.64
CA LEU A 342 0.06 20.33 -17.12
C LEU A 342 -0.89 20.56 -18.31
N GLY A 343 -1.63 21.68 -18.30
CA GLY A 343 -2.51 22.08 -19.40
C GLY A 343 -1.82 22.51 -20.70
N ASN A 344 -0.52 22.82 -20.69
CA ASN A 344 0.20 23.31 -21.87
C ASN A 344 0.43 22.23 -22.95
N ASP A 345 0.57 20.97 -22.53
CA ASP A 345 0.68 19.80 -23.43
C ASP A 345 -0.08 18.62 -22.81
N PRO A 346 -1.42 18.59 -22.95
CA PRO A 346 -2.26 17.61 -22.26
C PRO A 346 -1.90 16.16 -22.58
N ALA A 347 -1.39 15.89 -23.78
CA ALA A 347 -1.03 14.54 -24.19
C ALA A 347 0.25 14.06 -23.47
N LEU A 348 1.32 14.85 -23.53
CA LEU A 348 2.59 14.49 -22.90
C LEU A 348 2.57 14.68 -21.39
N HIS A 349 2.20 15.87 -20.93
CA HIS A 349 2.19 16.20 -19.51
C HIS A 349 1.13 15.38 -18.76
N GLY A 350 -0.02 15.10 -19.39
CA GLY A 350 -1.03 14.20 -18.83
C GLY A 350 -0.52 12.77 -18.65
N ALA A 351 0.30 12.25 -19.57
CA ALA A 351 0.91 10.93 -19.42
C ALA A 351 1.87 10.86 -18.21
N ILE A 352 2.70 11.89 -18.04
CA ILE A 352 3.64 12.00 -16.92
C ILE A 352 2.89 12.17 -15.60
N ALA A 353 1.84 13.00 -15.57
CA ALA A 353 1.01 13.20 -14.40
C ALA A 353 0.25 11.92 -13.99
N ALA A 354 -0.22 11.13 -14.96
CA ALA A 354 -0.84 9.84 -14.69
C ALA A 354 0.14 8.82 -14.08
N GLU A 355 1.43 8.89 -14.42
CA GLU A 355 2.47 8.13 -13.74
C GLU A 355 2.68 8.63 -12.30
N GLY A 356 2.81 9.94 -12.11
CA GLY A 356 2.90 10.58 -10.80
C GLY A 356 1.79 10.18 -9.85
N ARG A 357 0.54 10.25 -10.33
CA ARG A 357 -0.64 9.86 -9.58
C ARG A 357 -0.66 8.37 -9.20
N ARG A 358 -0.34 7.47 -10.15
CA ARG A 358 -0.37 6.01 -9.91
C ARG A 358 0.77 5.54 -9.02
N GLY A 359 1.93 6.18 -9.11
CA GLY A 359 3.10 5.80 -8.33
C GLY A 359 3.13 6.35 -6.90
N ALA A 360 2.31 7.37 -6.62
CA ALA A 360 2.22 7.99 -5.31
C ALA A 360 1.35 7.18 -4.33
N GLN A 361 1.59 7.36 -3.03
CA GLN A 361 0.81 6.80 -1.95
C GLN A 361 -0.65 7.25 -2.10
N ARG A 362 -1.54 6.27 -2.12
CA ARG A 362 -2.99 6.47 -2.02
C ARG A 362 -3.37 6.33 -0.57
N TYR A 363 -4.15 7.27 -0.06
CA TYR A 363 -4.67 7.21 1.29
C TYR A 363 -6.14 6.74 1.28
N GLY A 364 -6.57 6.07 2.35
CA GLY A 364 -7.97 5.68 2.52
C GLY A 364 -8.39 4.36 1.85
N ALA A 365 -7.47 3.58 1.28
CA ALA A 365 -7.81 2.37 0.53
C ALA A 365 -8.56 1.33 1.39
N ALA A 366 -8.24 1.22 2.68
CA ALA A 366 -8.93 0.38 3.64
C ALA A 366 -10.42 0.70 3.87
N ALA A 367 -10.90 1.88 3.47
CA ALA A 367 -12.33 2.20 3.49
C ALA A 367 -13.10 1.51 2.35
N GLY A 368 -12.41 1.06 1.29
CA GLY A 368 -13.02 0.44 0.12
C GLY A 368 -13.73 1.41 -0.83
N ASP A 369 -13.61 2.73 -0.63
CA ASP A 369 -14.23 3.74 -1.49
C ASP A 369 -13.20 4.45 -2.40
N PRO A 370 -13.18 4.16 -3.72
CA PRO A 370 -12.27 4.83 -4.65
C PRO A 370 -12.58 6.33 -4.84
N ALA A 371 -13.75 6.83 -4.40
CA ALA A 371 -14.13 8.24 -4.51
C ALA A 371 -13.42 9.16 -3.48
N ILE A 372 -12.70 8.57 -2.50
CA ILE A 372 -11.82 9.31 -1.59
C ILE A 372 -10.74 10.03 -2.40
N ALA A 373 -10.06 9.29 -3.28
CA ALA A 373 -9.05 9.79 -4.21
C ALA A 373 -8.00 10.74 -3.59
N ALA A 374 -7.62 10.50 -2.33
CA ALA A 374 -6.58 11.24 -1.61
C ALA A 374 -5.20 10.73 -2.03
N ILE A 375 -4.47 11.52 -2.83
CA ILE A 375 -3.15 11.19 -3.35
C ILE A 375 -2.09 12.02 -2.64
N ASP A 376 -0.99 11.40 -2.23
CA ASP A 376 0.13 12.12 -1.62
C ASP A 376 0.75 13.16 -2.57
N LEU A 377 0.61 14.43 -2.19
CA LEU A 377 0.96 15.55 -3.05
C LEU A 377 2.48 15.66 -3.26
N LEU A 378 3.26 15.45 -2.19
CA LEU A 378 4.72 15.58 -2.26
C LEU A 378 5.30 14.47 -3.14
N GLN A 379 4.89 13.22 -2.90
CA GLN A 379 5.41 12.09 -3.67
C GLN A 379 4.96 12.13 -5.13
N ALA A 380 3.70 12.48 -5.41
CA ALA A 380 3.24 12.61 -6.80
C ALA A 380 4.04 13.69 -7.55
N ALA A 381 4.29 14.83 -6.92
CA ALA A 381 5.11 15.89 -7.50
C ALA A 381 6.57 15.44 -7.72
N ALA A 382 7.15 14.68 -6.79
CA ALA A 382 8.51 14.15 -6.94
C ALA A 382 8.62 13.17 -8.14
N ILE A 383 7.64 12.27 -8.29
CA ILE A 383 7.58 11.35 -9.44
C ILE A 383 7.44 12.13 -10.76
N ILE A 384 6.58 13.15 -10.80
CA ILE A 384 6.43 14.02 -11.99
C ILE A 384 7.74 14.73 -12.31
N ALA A 385 8.42 15.30 -11.30
CA ALA A 385 9.67 16.03 -11.48
C ALA A 385 10.80 15.14 -12.03
N GLU A 386 10.89 13.89 -11.58
CA GLU A 386 11.90 12.94 -12.04
C GLU A 386 11.57 12.31 -13.40
N SER A 387 10.29 12.19 -13.73
CA SER A 387 9.82 11.58 -14.98
C SER A 387 9.74 12.60 -16.13
N ALA A 388 9.59 13.89 -15.81
CA ALA A 388 9.50 14.96 -16.78
C ALA A 388 10.88 15.30 -17.40
N PRO A 389 10.92 15.69 -18.69
CA PRO A 389 12.11 16.29 -19.26
C PRO A 389 12.45 17.62 -18.56
N ALA A 390 13.71 18.02 -18.64
CA ALA A 390 14.15 19.32 -18.14
C ALA A 390 13.33 20.45 -18.78
N GLY A 391 12.66 21.25 -17.95
CA GLY A 391 11.78 22.31 -18.42
C GLY A 391 10.79 22.80 -17.36
N GLU A 392 9.71 23.42 -17.83
CA GLU A 392 8.68 24.05 -16.99
C GLU A 392 7.95 23.02 -16.11
N LEU A 393 7.58 21.85 -16.64
CA LEU A 393 6.88 20.82 -15.86
C LEU A 393 7.72 20.31 -14.69
N GLN A 394 8.99 19.95 -14.94
CA GLN A 394 9.91 19.52 -13.89
C GLN A 394 10.08 20.61 -12.82
N THR A 395 10.19 21.87 -13.25
CA THR A 395 10.36 23.02 -12.34
C THR A 395 9.12 23.23 -11.48
N ALA A 396 7.92 23.21 -12.08
CA ALA A 396 6.66 23.36 -11.37
C ALA A 396 6.44 22.23 -10.36
N ALA A 397 6.71 20.98 -10.74
CA ALA A 397 6.60 19.83 -9.84
C ALA A 397 7.62 19.90 -8.69
N THR A 398 8.87 20.29 -8.96
CA THR A 398 9.90 20.49 -7.92
C THR A 398 9.49 21.58 -6.93
N ALA A 399 8.84 22.65 -7.41
CA ALA A 399 8.33 23.73 -6.57
C ALA A 399 7.23 23.24 -5.61
N VAL A 400 6.34 22.35 -6.06
CA VAL A 400 5.34 21.70 -5.19
C VAL A 400 6.05 20.87 -4.12
N SER A 401 6.98 19.99 -4.48
CA SER A 401 7.72 19.17 -3.50
C SER A 401 8.44 20.02 -2.45
N SER A 402 9.05 21.13 -2.88
CA SER A 402 9.75 22.06 -1.98
C SER A 402 8.77 22.79 -1.05
N ALA A 403 7.66 23.30 -1.59
CA ALA A 403 6.66 24.03 -0.83
C ALA A 403 5.98 23.17 0.23
N VAL A 404 5.61 21.92 -0.10
CA VAL A 404 5.01 20.99 0.87
C VAL A 404 6.02 20.66 1.97
N THR A 405 7.26 20.33 1.61
CA THR A 405 8.33 20.04 2.58
C THR A 405 8.53 21.19 3.56
N GLU A 406 8.58 22.44 3.07
CA GLU A 406 8.76 23.63 3.90
C GLU A 406 7.54 23.97 4.77
N SER A 407 6.35 23.48 4.41
CA SER A 407 5.13 23.68 5.20
C SER A 407 5.02 22.72 6.38
N LEU A 408 5.71 21.59 6.35
CA LEU A 408 5.65 20.57 7.41
C LEU A 408 6.44 21.00 8.65
N VAL A 409 5.74 21.07 9.78
CA VAL A 409 6.35 21.19 11.11
C VAL A 409 6.84 19.83 11.59
N ALA A 410 6.00 18.81 11.42
CA ALA A 410 6.28 17.42 11.73
C ALA A 410 5.42 16.51 10.85
N TYR A 411 5.92 15.33 10.53
CA TYR A 411 5.17 14.25 9.93
C TYR A 411 5.76 12.93 10.42
N ASP A 412 4.91 12.01 10.84
CA ASP A 412 5.30 10.66 11.22
C ASP A 412 4.22 9.66 10.79
N HIS A 413 4.60 8.40 10.64
CA HIS A 413 3.72 7.34 10.14
C HIS A 413 4.18 5.94 10.56
N GLY A 414 3.27 4.98 10.44
CA GLY A 414 3.58 3.56 10.57
C GLY A 414 4.19 2.95 9.32
N LEU A 415 4.75 1.75 9.48
CA LEU A 415 5.43 1.00 8.41
C LEU A 415 4.48 0.57 7.28
N GLY A 416 3.17 0.59 7.53
CA GLY A 416 2.11 0.35 6.56
C GLY A 416 1.95 1.47 5.52
N LEU A 417 2.52 2.65 5.76
CA LEU A 417 2.49 3.81 4.84
C LEU A 417 3.91 4.23 4.39
N PRO A 418 4.71 3.32 3.78
CA PRO A 418 6.14 3.56 3.54
C PRO A 418 6.42 4.77 2.62
N ALA A 419 5.45 5.12 1.80
CA ALA A 419 5.54 6.17 0.80
C ALA A 419 4.80 7.47 1.20
N GLY A 420 4.12 7.49 2.36
CA GLY A 420 3.38 8.66 2.82
C GLY A 420 4.28 9.86 3.15
N ARG A 421 3.80 11.08 2.88
CA ARG A 421 4.49 12.35 3.13
C ARG A 421 3.58 13.42 3.75
N GLY A 422 2.39 13.03 4.20
CA GLY A 422 1.61 13.78 5.18
C GLY A 422 0.59 14.79 4.64
N VAL A 423 0.66 15.19 3.37
CA VAL A 423 -0.34 16.10 2.76
C VAL A 423 -0.89 15.47 1.48
N ALA A 424 -2.22 15.31 1.45
CA ALA A 424 -2.94 14.79 0.30
C ALA A 424 -3.54 15.91 -0.57
N ILE A 425 -3.90 15.53 -1.80
CA ILE A 425 -4.73 16.31 -2.70
C ILE A 425 -5.79 15.40 -3.32
N TYR A 426 -7.01 15.93 -3.52
CA TYR A 426 -8.04 15.24 -4.29
C TYR A 426 -7.62 15.09 -5.75
N TRP A 427 -7.39 13.83 -6.16
CA TRP A 427 -6.99 13.49 -7.52
C TRP A 427 -7.64 12.17 -7.97
N PRO A 428 -8.90 12.20 -8.45
CA PRO A 428 -9.58 11.04 -9.04
C PRO A 428 -8.79 10.47 -10.23
N ALA A 429 -8.94 9.17 -10.46
CA ALA A 429 -8.19 8.44 -11.49
C ALA A 429 -8.56 8.86 -12.92
N THR A 430 -9.80 9.31 -13.10
CA THR A 430 -10.36 9.71 -14.40
C THR A 430 -11.32 10.88 -14.24
N PRO A 431 -11.58 11.65 -15.31
CA PRO A 431 -12.64 12.66 -15.33
C PRO A 431 -14.03 12.11 -14.97
N ALA A 432 -14.31 10.86 -15.30
CA ALA A 432 -15.59 10.22 -14.96
C ALA A 432 -15.75 9.96 -13.46
N ALA A 433 -14.65 9.85 -12.71
CA ALA A 433 -14.64 9.72 -11.26
C ALA A 433 -14.56 11.07 -10.53
N PHE A 434 -14.49 12.18 -11.27
CA PHE A 434 -14.49 13.53 -10.70
C PHE A 434 -15.84 13.86 -10.08
N ASP A 435 -15.83 14.29 -8.82
CA ASP A 435 -17.01 14.74 -8.10
C ASP A 435 -17.29 16.21 -8.44
N PRO A 436 -18.42 16.54 -9.11
CA PRO A 436 -18.73 17.92 -9.48
C PRO A 436 -18.89 18.88 -8.30
N LEU A 437 -19.13 18.37 -7.07
CA LEU A 437 -19.18 19.19 -5.88
C LEU A 437 -17.84 19.85 -5.57
N TYR A 438 -16.72 19.25 -6.00
CA TYR A 438 -15.39 19.79 -5.75
C TYR A 438 -15.22 21.22 -6.28
N ASN A 439 -15.77 21.51 -7.47
CA ASN A 439 -15.74 22.85 -8.08
C ASN A 439 -16.47 23.93 -7.28
N GLN A 440 -17.33 23.55 -6.33
CA GLN A 440 -18.08 24.48 -5.49
C GLN A 440 -17.35 24.82 -4.20
N VAL A 441 -16.40 23.97 -3.78
CA VAL A 441 -15.75 24.04 -2.46
C VAL A 441 -14.27 24.42 -2.58
N THR A 442 -13.59 23.94 -3.62
CA THR A 442 -12.14 24.08 -3.76
C THR A 442 -11.69 25.53 -3.93
N ARG A 443 -10.52 25.86 -3.33
CA ARG A 443 -9.79 27.11 -3.57
C ARG A 443 -8.65 26.91 -4.59
N LEU A 444 -8.68 25.81 -5.34
CA LEU A 444 -7.70 25.43 -6.37
C LEU A 444 -8.36 25.35 -7.77
N PRO A 445 -8.77 26.49 -8.36
CA PRO A 445 -9.55 26.49 -9.60
C PRO A 445 -8.81 25.92 -10.81
N SER A 446 -7.50 26.13 -10.94
CA SER A 446 -6.74 25.57 -12.07
C SER A 446 -6.53 24.07 -11.88
N TRP A 447 -6.28 23.63 -10.64
CA TRP A 447 -6.20 22.19 -10.33
C TRP A 447 -7.52 21.47 -10.63
N ALA A 448 -8.64 22.00 -10.13
CA ALA A 448 -9.96 21.43 -10.35
C ALA A 448 -10.30 21.37 -11.86
N ALA A 449 -10.00 22.43 -12.61
CA ALA A 449 -10.19 22.46 -14.05
C ALA A 449 -9.31 21.41 -14.77
N TYR A 450 -8.04 21.26 -14.37
CA TYR A 450 -7.15 20.24 -14.91
C TYR A 450 -7.71 18.84 -14.64
N VAL A 451 -8.00 18.49 -13.39
CA VAL A 451 -8.46 17.15 -13.01
C VAL A 451 -9.80 16.80 -13.68
N ALA A 452 -10.73 17.75 -13.79
CA ALA A 452 -12.01 17.54 -14.43
C ALA A 452 -11.92 17.39 -15.96
N ALA A 453 -10.89 17.94 -16.59
CA ALA A 453 -10.72 17.97 -18.05
C ALA A 453 -9.55 17.12 -18.57
N ALA A 454 -8.75 16.51 -17.67
CA ALA A 454 -7.60 15.70 -18.03
C ALA A 454 -8.05 14.44 -18.74
N GLU A 455 -8.28 14.55 -20.05
CA GLU A 455 -8.55 13.43 -20.94
C GLU A 455 -7.28 12.60 -21.02
N PRO A 456 -7.28 11.41 -20.41
CA PRO A 456 -6.11 10.57 -20.47
C PRO A 456 -5.99 10.07 -21.92
N ALA A 457 -4.78 10.11 -22.49
CA ALA A 457 -4.58 9.66 -23.87
C ALA A 457 -5.18 8.26 -24.05
N THR A 458 -5.97 8.07 -25.12
CA THR A 458 -6.52 6.75 -25.47
C THR A 458 -5.36 5.76 -25.55
N ILE A 459 -5.49 4.68 -24.80
CA ILE A 459 -4.55 3.57 -24.83
C ILE A 459 -5.25 2.37 -25.45
N ASP A 460 -4.45 1.49 -26.01
CA ASP A 460 -4.97 0.22 -26.47
C ASP A 460 -5.33 -0.68 -25.29
N ALA A 461 -6.38 -1.48 -25.47
CA ALA A 461 -6.79 -2.45 -24.47
C ALA A 461 -5.61 -3.40 -24.16
N PRO A 462 -5.33 -3.69 -22.88
CA PRO A 462 -4.22 -4.54 -22.52
C PRO A 462 -4.46 -5.96 -23.05
N ARG A 463 -3.36 -6.63 -23.39
CA ARG A 463 -3.39 -8.03 -23.78
C ARG A 463 -3.03 -8.89 -22.58
N VAL A 464 -3.92 -9.81 -22.23
CA VAL A 464 -3.69 -10.80 -21.18
C VAL A 464 -3.75 -12.19 -21.80
N ILE A 465 -2.77 -13.02 -21.48
CA ILE A 465 -2.73 -14.42 -21.88
C ILE A 465 -2.50 -15.24 -20.64
N VAL A 466 -3.30 -16.28 -20.45
CA VAL A 466 -3.08 -17.27 -19.40
C VAL A 466 -3.04 -18.64 -20.04
N GLU A 467 -2.01 -19.40 -19.72
CA GLU A 467 -1.87 -20.81 -20.09
C GLU A 467 -1.83 -21.64 -18.82
N SER A 468 -2.37 -22.85 -18.85
CA SER A 468 -2.30 -23.81 -17.75
C SER A 468 -1.65 -25.11 -18.22
N THR A 469 -0.93 -25.78 -17.32
CA THR A 469 -0.53 -27.16 -17.58
C THR A 469 -1.64 -28.13 -17.18
N PRO A 470 -1.83 -29.25 -17.89
CA PRO A 470 -2.81 -30.26 -17.50
C PRO A 470 -2.51 -30.82 -16.10
N ARG A 471 -3.44 -30.63 -15.17
CA ARG A 471 -3.43 -31.17 -13.80
C ARG A 471 -4.84 -31.66 -13.47
N ASP A 472 -5.01 -32.93 -13.10
CA ASP A 472 -6.31 -33.51 -12.78
C ASP A 472 -6.18 -34.58 -11.66
N PRO A 473 -6.93 -34.48 -10.54
CA PRO A 473 -7.76 -33.33 -10.14
C PRO A 473 -6.92 -32.18 -9.55
N ILE A 474 -7.47 -30.96 -9.56
CA ILE A 474 -6.88 -29.80 -8.88
C ILE A 474 -7.43 -29.72 -7.45
N HIS A 475 -6.54 -29.53 -6.48
CA HIS A 475 -6.85 -29.31 -5.07
C HIS A 475 -5.61 -28.78 -4.32
N ILE A 476 -5.75 -28.50 -3.02
CA ILE A 476 -4.68 -27.93 -2.16
C ILE A 476 -3.36 -28.74 -2.10
N ALA A 477 -3.40 -30.02 -2.48
CA ALA A 477 -2.23 -30.90 -2.54
C ALA A 477 -1.77 -31.20 -3.99
N ASN A 478 -2.48 -30.69 -4.99
CA ASN A 478 -2.12 -30.76 -6.40
C ASN A 478 -2.55 -29.44 -7.08
N PRO A 479 -1.79 -28.35 -6.86
CA PRO A 479 -2.17 -27.02 -7.31
C PRO A 479 -2.15 -26.92 -8.85
N ALA A 480 -2.95 -26.00 -9.38
CA ALA A 480 -2.87 -25.64 -10.78
C ALA A 480 -1.61 -24.80 -11.03
N LEU A 481 -0.90 -25.09 -12.11
CA LEU A 481 0.24 -24.30 -12.56
C LEU A 481 -0.20 -23.53 -13.79
N MET A 482 0.00 -22.21 -13.76
CA MET A 482 -0.37 -21.29 -14.82
C MET A 482 0.79 -20.35 -15.15
N ARG A 483 0.83 -19.88 -16.39
CA ARG A 483 1.70 -18.78 -16.83
C ARG A 483 0.81 -17.67 -17.35
N ALA A 484 1.03 -16.45 -16.88
CA ALA A 484 0.36 -15.26 -17.35
C ALA A 484 1.34 -14.31 -18.03
N GLU A 485 0.92 -13.70 -19.12
CA GLU A 485 1.60 -12.58 -19.78
C GLU A 485 0.61 -11.42 -19.89
N VAL A 486 0.99 -10.26 -19.37
CA VAL A 486 0.24 -9.01 -19.44
C VAL A 486 1.05 -8.01 -20.23
N ILE A 487 0.49 -7.46 -21.30
CA ILE A 487 1.08 -6.38 -22.09
C ILE A 487 0.11 -5.21 -22.03
N GLY A 488 0.54 -4.08 -21.52
CA GLY A 488 -0.36 -2.94 -21.36
C GLY A 488 0.34 -1.62 -21.12
N GLN A 489 -0.46 -0.57 -21.22
CA GLN A 489 -0.09 0.80 -20.89
C GLN A 489 -0.97 1.26 -19.76
N ARG A 490 -0.42 2.10 -18.88
CA ARG A 490 -1.17 2.78 -17.81
C ARG A 490 -2.05 1.85 -16.97
N LEU A 491 -1.52 0.65 -16.67
CA LEU A 491 -2.16 -0.32 -15.80
C LEU A 491 -2.27 0.23 -14.37
N ASP A 492 -3.49 0.32 -13.85
CA ASP A 492 -3.75 0.70 -12.45
C ASP A 492 -3.64 -0.53 -11.54
N GLU A 493 -4.17 -1.67 -11.99
CA GLU A 493 -4.18 -2.90 -11.22
C GLU A 493 -4.06 -4.13 -12.14
N VAL A 494 -3.36 -5.15 -11.65
CA VAL A 494 -3.38 -6.52 -12.18
C VAL A 494 -3.77 -7.43 -11.03
N ALA A 495 -4.71 -8.35 -11.23
CA ALA A 495 -5.18 -9.25 -10.19
C ALA A 495 -5.34 -10.68 -10.70
N LEU A 496 -4.98 -11.65 -9.87
CA LEU A 496 -5.44 -13.03 -9.98
C LEU A 496 -6.91 -13.09 -9.58
N VAL A 497 -7.73 -13.67 -10.43
CA VAL A 497 -9.17 -13.84 -10.22
C VAL A 497 -9.57 -15.30 -10.35
N ALA A 498 -10.47 -15.75 -9.49
CA ALA A 498 -11.08 -17.07 -9.59
C ALA A 498 -12.59 -16.99 -9.36
N ASP A 499 -13.35 -17.40 -10.36
CA ASP A 499 -14.81 -17.41 -10.33
C ASP A 499 -15.32 -18.85 -10.30
N GLN A 500 -16.34 -19.11 -9.49
CA GLN A 500 -17.05 -20.38 -9.44
C GLN A 500 -18.33 -20.30 -10.29
N GLU A 501 -18.58 -21.32 -11.12
CA GLU A 501 -19.89 -21.52 -11.73
C GLU A 501 -20.87 -22.06 -10.66
N ALA A 502 -21.81 -21.22 -10.24
CA ALA A 502 -22.83 -21.58 -9.28
C ALA A 502 -23.92 -22.46 -9.91
N ALA A 503 -24.71 -23.14 -9.06
CA ALA A 503 -25.75 -24.06 -9.50
C ALA A 503 -26.86 -23.41 -10.35
N ASP A 504 -27.04 -22.09 -10.22
CA ASP A 504 -27.98 -21.29 -11.02
C ASP A 504 -27.39 -20.78 -12.35
N GLY A 505 -26.13 -21.14 -12.65
CA GLY A 505 -25.39 -20.73 -13.85
C GLY A 505 -24.73 -19.35 -13.73
N ARG A 506 -24.87 -18.63 -12.61
CA ARG A 506 -24.14 -17.38 -12.37
C ARG A 506 -22.69 -17.68 -11.97
N ARG A 507 -21.80 -16.71 -12.20
CA ARG A 507 -20.41 -16.78 -11.75
C ARG A 507 -20.25 -15.99 -10.46
N VAL A 508 -19.77 -16.65 -9.41
CA VAL A 508 -19.48 -16.03 -8.11
C VAL A 508 -17.97 -15.86 -7.99
N LEU A 509 -17.50 -14.64 -7.77
CA LEU A 509 -16.09 -14.37 -7.50
C LEU A 509 -15.73 -15.00 -6.15
N ARG A 510 -14.75 -15.90 -6.13
CA ARG A 510 -14.26 -16.58 -4.92
C ARG A 510 -12.91 -16.07 -4.46
N GLN A 511 -12.12 -15.51 -5.36
CA GLN A 511 -10.82 -14.96 -5.03
C GLN A 511 -10.52 -13.75 -5.89
N TYR A 512 -10.02 -12.69 -5.25
CA TYR A 512 -9.50 -11.49 -5.89
C TYR A 512 -8.18 -11.14 -5.22
N GLN A 513 -7.07 -11.36 -5.91
CA GLN A 513 -5.75 -11.12 -5.36
C GLN A 513 -4.98 -10.18 -6.28
N PRO A 514 -4.93 -8.87 -5.97
CA PRO A 514 -4.06 -7.92 -6.63
C PRO A 514 -2.62 -8.43 -6.58
N VAL A 515 -1.97 -8.37 -7.73
CA VAL A 515 -0.55 -8.65 -7.88
C VAL A 515 0.15 -7.32 -7.68
N ALA A 516 0.97 -7.22 -6.63
CA ALA A 516 1.77 -6.03 -6.39
C ALA A 516 2.80 -5.89 -7.52
N PRO A 517 2.93 -4.71 -8.15
CA PRO A 517 4.01 -4.47 -9.08
C PRO A 517 5.35 -4.43 -8.33
N ALA A 518 6.44 -4.71 -9.03
CA ALA A 518 7.78 -4.59 -8.45
C ALA A 518 8.03 -3.13 -7.98
N PRO A 519 8.57 -2.92 -6.77
CA PRO A 519 9.00 -1.60 -6.33
C PRO A 519 10.04 -1.04 -7.29
N LEU A 520 9.92 0.25 -7.56
CA LEU A 520 10.78 0.98 -8.47
C LEU A 520 11.44 2.15 -7.74
N THR A 521 12.74 2.34 -7.97
CA THR A 521 13.45 3.55 -7.59
C THR A 521 13.76 4.34 -8.85
N LEU A 522 13.22 5.55 -8.95
CA LEU A 522 13.52 6.49 -10.02
C LEU A 522 14.95 7.05 -9.89
N ALA A 523 15.45 7.70 -10.94
CA ALA A 523 16.86 8.10 -11.03
C ALA A 523 17.31 9.08 -9.92
N GLY A 524 16.39 9.89 -9.39
CA GLY A 524 16.62 10.82 -8.27
C GLY A 524 16.41 10.19 -6.89
N GLY A 525 16.06 8.90 -6.82
CA GLY A 525 15.87 8.15 -5.57
C GLY A 525 14.42 8.06 -5.10
N THR A 526 13.47 8.71 -5.78
CA THR A 526 12.05 8.59 -5.44
C THR A 526 11.56 7.16 -5.67
N SER A 527 10.97 6.56 -4.64
CA SER A 527 10.34 5.24 -4.74
C SER A 527 8.92 5.36 -5.28
N ALA A 528 8.54 4.42 -6.15
CA ALA A 528 7.20 4.30 -6.70
C ALA A 528 6.82 2.82 -6.83
N THR A 529 5.53 2.51 -6.71
CA THR A 529 5.01 1.14 -6.86
C THR A 529 3.90 1.15 -7.90
N LEU A 530 4.23 0.85 -9.16
CA LEU A 530 3.27 0.88 -10.26
C LEU A 530 3.62 -0.10 -11.39
N TRP A 531 2.60 -0.55 -12.12
CA TRP A 531 2.75 -1.34 -13.33
C TRP A 531 3.25 -0.44 -14.48
N ARG A 532 4.56 -0.49 -14.76
CA ARG A 532 5.18 0.21 -15.90
C ARG A 532 4.58 -0.24 -17.22
N ASP A 533 4.56 0.65 -18.21
CA ASP A 533 4.11 0.27 -19.54
C ASP A 533 5.02 -0.80 -20.14
N GLY A 534 4.44 -1.77 -20.83
CA GLY A 534 5.17 -2.86 -21.47
C GLY A 534 4.68 -4.24 -21.05
N ARG A 535 5.59 -5.20 -21.09
CA ARG A 535 5.32 -6.63 -20.87
C ARG A 535 5.67 -7.02 -19.44
N HIS A 536 4.77 -7.78 -18.84
CA HIS A 536 4.93 -8.42 -17.54
C HIS A 536 4.59 -9.90 -17.68
N GLU A 537 5.40 -10.77 -17.08
CA GLU A 537 5.16 -12.21 -17.04
C GLU A 537 5.09 -12.69 -15.59
N SER A 538 4.23 -13.66 -15.31
CA SER A 538 4.10 -14.25 -13.99
C SER A 538 3.84 -15.75 -14.09
N LEU A 539 4.54 -16.53 -13.27
CA LEU A 539 4.18 -17.91 -12.99
C LEU A 539 3.23 -17.93 -11.81
N ILE A 540 2.09 -18.58 -11.97
CA ILE A 540 1.00 -18.61 -11.00
C ILE A 540 0.86 -20.05 -10.51
N ILE A 541 1.03 -20.25 -9.21
CA ILE A 541 0.72 -21.49 -8.52
C ILE A 541 -0.59 -21.24 -7.77
N TRP A 542 -1.67 -21.86 -8.24
CA TRP A 542 -2.99 -21.69 -7.65
C TRP A 542 -3.40 -22.93 -6.88
N ASP A 543 -3.48 -22.81 -5.56
CA ASP A 543 -3.69 -23.92 -4.63
C ASP A 543 -5.17 -24.24 -4.36
N ALA A 544 -6.08 -23.62 -5.12
CA ALA A 544 -7.52 -23.82 -4.97
C ALA A 544 -8.03 -23.52 -3.55
N THR A 545 -7.50 -22.46 -2.92
CA THR A 545 -7.99 -21.95 -1.64
C THR A 545 -8.61 -20.56 -1.79
N ALA A 546 -9.48 -20.20 -0.85
CA ALA A 546 -10.06 -18.87 -0.77
C ALA A 546 -10.33 -18.49 0.69
N ALA A 547 -10.58 -17.19 0.90
CA ALA A 547 -10.96 -16.67 2.19
C ALA A 547 -12.37 -17.12 2.59
N TYR A 548 -12.52 -17.45 3.85
CA TYR A 548 -13.77 -17.82 4.50
C TYR A 548 -13.93 -16.93 5.73
N LEU A 549 -15.07 -16.25 5.83
CA LEU A 549 -15.42 -15.42 6.98
C LEU A 549 -16.42 -16.15 7.86
N ALA A 550 -16.25 -16.02 9.17
CA ALA A 550 -17.12 -16.61 10.17
C ALA A 550 -17.34 -15.66 11.35
N ASP A 551 -18.48 -15.82 12.02
CA ASP A 551 -18.65 -15.31 13.38
C ASP A 551 -17.97 -16.23 14.41
N ALA A 552 -17.99 -15.81 15.68
CA ALA A 552 -17.43 -16.59 16.80
C ALA A 552 -18.10 -17.97 16.99
N ALA A 553 -19.35 -18.12 16.54
CA ALA A 553 -20.07 -19.40 16.58
C ALA A 553 -19.66 -20.35 15.43
N GLY A 554 -18.85 -19.87 14.48
CA GLY A 554 -18.38 -20.61 13.31
C GLY A 554 -19.36 -20.62 12.13
N ALA A 555 -20.46 -19.89 12.21
CA ALA A 555 -21.35 -19.68 11.07
C ALA A 555 -20.66 -18.72 10.09
N GLY A 556 -20.63 -19.09 8.81
CA GLY A 556 -19.81 -18.38 7.84
C GLY A 556 -19.99 -18.88 6.42
N ASP A 557 -19.32 -18.22 5.49
CA ASP A 557 -19.21 -18.64 4.08
C ASP A 557 -17.92 -18.08 3.45
N PHE A 558 -17.60 -18.54 2.25
CA PHE A 558 -16.56 -17.95 1.42
C PHE A 558 -16.90 -16.52 1.05
N ALA A 559 -15.97 -15.62 1.30
CA ALA A 559 -16.08 -14.21 0.94
C ALA A 559 -14.82 -13.76 0.19
N VAL A 560 -14.96 -12.72 -0.62
CA VAL A 560 -13.82 -12.13 -1.31
C VAL A 560 -13.13 -11.16 -0.37
N LEU A 561 -11.87 -11.45 -0.02
CA LEU A 561 -10.99 -10.49 0.62
C LEU A 561 -10.15 -9.78 -0.44
N ARG A 562 -10.15 -8.44 -0.42
CA ARG A 562 -9.35 -7.61 -1.34
C ARG A 562 -8.19 -6.97 -0.59
N PRO A 563 -6.94 -7.31 -0.91
CA PRO A 563 -5.77 -6.54 -0.48
C PRO A 563 -5.87 -5.07 -0.94
N VAL A 564 -5.52 -4.12 -0.08
CA VAL A 564 -5.67 -2.67 -0.35
C VAL A 564 -4.42 -1.84 -0.06
N ASP A 565 -3.66 -2.18 0.97
CA ASP A 565 -2.42 -1.49 1.34
C ASP A 565 -1.32 -2.52 1.48
N VAL A 566 -0.35 -2.51 0.56
CA VAL A 566 0.79 -3.44 0.54
C VAL A 566 1.99 -2.77 1.19
N SER A 567 2.56 -3.41 2.20
CA SER A 567 3.72 -2.91 2.92
C SER A 567 4.71 -4.02 3.27
N SER A 568 5.91 -3.66 3.72
CA SER A 568 6.87 -4.61 4.28
C SER A 568 6.40 -5.26 5.59
N PHE A 569 5.35 -4.74 6.22
CA PHE A 569 4.71 -5.26 7.42
C PHE A 569 3.56 -6.26 7.11
N GLY A 570 3.33 -6.56 5.84
CA GLY A 570 2.19 -7.33 5.36
C GLY A 570 1.07 -6.43 4.82
N SER A 571 0.15 -7.01 4.06
CA SER A 571 -0.92 -6.26 3.42
C SER A 571 -2.19 -6.20 4.28
N GLN A 572 -2.90 -5.07 4.27
CA GLN A 572 -4.30 -5.07 4.75
C GLN A 572 -5.19 -5.68 3.68
N SER A 573 -6.15 -6.49 4.12
CA SER A 573 -7.22 -7.06 3.30
C SER A 573 -8.58 -6.64 3.81
N ILE A 574 -9.51 -6.38 2.89
CA ILE A 574 -10.84 -5.88 3.24
C ILE A 574 -11.96 -6.79 2.76
N ALA A 575 -13.05 -6.82 3.52
CA ALA A 575 -14.36 -7.31 3.12
C ALA A 575 -15.38 -6.18 3.20
N VAL A 576 -16.01 -5.85 2.08
CA VAL A 576 -17.11 -4.87 2.06
C VAL A 576 -18.42 -5.58 2.42
N GLY A 577 -19.28 -4.88 3.13
CA GLY A 577 -20.60 -5.37 3.50
C GLY A 577 -21.46 -4.27 4.10
N ARG A 578 -22.47 -4.69 4.86
CA ARG A 578 -23.35 -3.78 5.59
C ARG A 578 -23.47 -4.19 7.05
N ILE A 579 -23.44 -3.22 7.96
CA ILE A 579 -23.72 -3.45 9.37
C ILE A 579 -25.15 -3.05 9.71
N ARG A 580 -25.81 -3.84 10.57
CA ARG A 580 -27.16 -3.55 11.08
C ARG A 580 -27.18 -3.68 12.60
N PRO A 581 -27.58 -2.62 13.33
CA PRO A 581 -27.80 -2.69 14.76
C PRO A 581 -28.88 -3.71 15.09
N GLY A 582 -28.59 -4.68 15.96
CA GLY A 582 -29.55 -5.67 16.47
C GLY A 582 -30.38 -6.43 15.42
N GLY A 583 -29.91 -6.53 14.17
CA GLY A 583 -30.60 -7.23 13.08
C GLY A 583 -31.80 -6.49 12.45
N GLY A 584 -31.89 -5.17 12.59
CA GLY A 584 -32.93 -4.33 11.95
C GLY A 584 -32.92 -4.33 10.41
N GLU A 585 -33.85 -3.59 9.79
CA GLU A 585 -33.86 -3.33 8.33
C GLU A 585 -33.09 -2.04 8.01
N GLY A 586 -32.37 -2.00 6.88
CA GLY A 586 -31.45 -0.90 6.57
C GLY A 586 -30.10 -1.06 7.28
N GLY A 587 -28.99 -0.74 6.61
CA GLY A 587 -27.66 -0.91 7.17
C GLY A 587 -26.64 -0.01 6.48
N MET A 588 -25.68 0.48 7.24
CA MET A 588 -24.60 1.34 6.76
C MET A 588 -23.57 0.49 6.01
N VAL A 589 -23.03 1.01 4.93
CA VAL A 589 -21.93 0.35 4.21
C VAL A 589 -20.70 0.40 5.12
N VAL A 590 -20.11 -0.77 5.35
CA VAL A 590 -18.91 -0.91 6.16
C VAL A 590 -17.90 -1.82 5.48
N THR A 591 -16.64 -1.60 5.83
CA THR A 591 -15.51 -2.37 5.36
C THR A 591 -14.79 -2.96 6.55
N ALA A 592 -14.86 -4.29 6.70
CA ALA A 592 -14.12 -5.02 7.72
C ALA A 592 -12.67 -5.22 7.26
N VAL A 593 -11.71 -4.80 8.07
CA VAL A 593 -10.27 -4.85 7.76
C VAL A 593 -9.62 -6.01 8.49
N PHE A 594 -8.71 -6.71 7.81
CA PHE A 594 -7.91 -7.79 8.34
C PHE A 594 -6.43 -7.54 8.02
N ASN A 595 -5.54 -7.86 8.95
CA ASN A 595 -4.09 -7.93 8.70
C ASN A 595 -3.71 -9.35 8.25
N GLU A 596 -2.43 -9.64 8.00
CA GLU A 596 -1.98 -11.00 7.59
C GLU A 596 -1.76 -11.97 8.76
N ILE A 597 -1.62 -11.47 9.98
CA ILE A 597 -1.18 -12.24 11.15
C ILE A 597 -2.38 -12.78 11.94
N ASP A 598 -3.37 -11.94 12.19
CA ASP A 598 -4.53 -12.25 13.00
C ASP A 598 -5.68 -12.79 12.15
N ALA A 599 -6.44 -13.71 12.74
CA ALA A 599 -7.69 -14.19 12.17
C ALA A 599 -8.84 -13.21 12.42
N ALA A 600 -8.81 -12.45 13.51
CA ALA A 600 -9.85 -11.48 13.85
C ALA A 600 -9.74 -10.21 12.99
N SER A 601 -10.89 -9.65 12.61
CA SER A 601 -10.99 -8.32 12.02
C SER A 601 -10.41 -7.29 12.99
N GLN A 602 -9.64 -6.35 12.44
CA GLN A 602 -8.97 -5.30 13.20
C GLN A 602 -9.86 -4.09 13.39
N ARG A 603 -10.60 -3.70 12.34
CA ARG A 603 -11.39 -2.47 12.29
C ARG A 603 -12.61 -2.60 11.38
N LEU A 604 -13.61 -1.76 11.61
CA LEU A 604 -14.73 -1.53 10.70
C LEU A 604 -14.77 -0.06 10.28
N TRP A 605 -14.47 0.21 9.01
CA TRP A 605 -14.63 1.53 8.42
C TRP A 605 -16.01 1.68 7.83
N ALA A 606 -16.77 2.66 8.29
CA ALA A 606 -18.06 3.01 7.73
C ALA A 606 -17.93 4.09 6.67
N THR A 607 -18.72 3.96 5.61
CA THR A 607 -18.98 5.03 4.65
C THR A 607 -20.40 5.54 4.88
N ALA A 608 -20.51 6.78 5.33
CA ALA A 608 -21.78 7.43 5.61
C ALA A 608 -22.19 8.32 4.44
N ASP A 609 -23.39 8.11 3.91
CA ASP A 609 -24.04 9.04 2.98
C ASP A 609 -24.81 10.08 3.81
N VAL A 610 -24.33 11.33 3.79
CA VAL A 610 -25.00 12.48 4.42
C VAL A 610 -26.22 12.87 3.59
N SER A 611 -27.25 13.46 4.20
CA SER A 611 -28.47 13.89 3.50
C SER A 611 -28.22 14.90 2.35
N SER A 612 -27.10 15.62 2.39
CA SER A 612 -26.62 16.47 1.29
C SER A 612 -26.16 15.70 0.04
N GLY A 613 -25.96 14.38 0.15
CA GLY A 613 -25.29 13.54 -0.85
C GLY A 613 -23.78 13.43 -0.66
N THR A 614 -23.20 14.10 0.34
CA THR A 614 -21.77 13.98 0.70
C THR A 614 -21.49 12.59 1.25
N ARG A 615 -20.30 12.04 0.98
CA ARG A 615 -19.79 10.84 1.65
C ARG A 615 -18.64 11.15 2.60
N LEU A 616 -18.73 10.62 3.81
CA LEU A 616 -17.70 10.69 4.83
C LEU A 616 -17.31 9.29 5.31
N VAL A 617 -16.13 9.17 5.91
CA VAL A 617 -15.60 7.90 6.42
C VAL A 617 -15.18 8.04 7.88
N GLY A 618 -15.51 7.03 8.68
CA GLY A 618 -15.10 6.95 10.09
C GLY A 618 -15.11 5.51 10.60
N GLU A 619 -14.43 5.26 11.71
CA GLU A 619 -14.41 3.95 12.35
C GLU A 619 -15.65 3.74 13.23
N LEU A 620 -16.23 2.54 13.19
CA LEU A 620 -17.27 2.11 14.11
C LEU A 620 -16.78 1.02 15.04
N ALA A 621 -17.18 1.08 16.30
CA ALA A 621 -17.11 -0.04 17.23
C ALA A 621 -18.43 -0.84 17.16
N PRO A 622 -18.44 -2.06 16.60
CA PRO A 622 -19.63 -2.91 16.59
C PRO A 622 -20.02 -3.33 18.01
N LEU A 623 -21.32 -3.48 18.26
CA LEU A 623 -21.88 -3.98 19.52
C LEU A 623 -22.24 -5.46 19.41
N ALA A 624 -22.28 -6.16 20.56
CA ALA A 624 -22.76 -7.53 20.61
C ALA A 624 -24.20 -7.64 20.08
N GLY A 625 -24.42 -8.56 19.15
CA GLY A 625 -25.70 -8.74 18.45
C GLY A 625 -25.85 -7.94 17.15
N ASP A 626 -24.92 -7.04 16.83
CA ASP A 626 -24.87 -6.41 15.51
C ASP A 626 -24.57 -7.45 14.43
N VAL A 627 -25.09 -7.20 13.23
CA VAL A 627 -24.94 -8.13 12.10
C VAL A 627 -24.12 -7.47 11.00
N PHE A 628 -22.95 -8.03 10.70
CA PHE A 628 -22.19 -7.75 9.49
C PHE A 628 -22.65 -8.70 8.38
N GLN A 629 -23.30 -8.15 7.35
CA GLN A 629 -23.67 -8.89 6.15
C GLN A 629 -22.63 -8.63 5.06
N ALA A 630 -21.75 -9.62 4.83
CA ALA A 630 -20.71 -9.54 3.82
C ALA A 630 -21.29 -9.54 2.40
N ASP A 631 -20.68 -8.79 1.50
CA ASP A 631 -21.10 -8.75 0.11
C ASP A 631 -20.66 -9.98 -0.68
N THR A 632 -21.55 -10.51 -1.52
CA THR A 632 -21.24 -11.55 -2.52
C THR A 632 -21.11 -10.91 -3.89
N ILE A 633 -19.98 -11.14 -4.55
CA ILE A 633 -19.67 -10.54 -5.85
C ILE A 633 -19.95 -11.56 -6.97
N PHE A 634 -20.76 -11.14 -7.94
CA PHE A 634 -21.09 -11.89 -9.15
C PHE A 634 -20.39 -11.29 -10.37
N VAL A 635 -19.89 -12.13 -11.26
CA VAL A 635 -19.16 -11.72 -12.47
C VAL A 635 -20.00 -11.95 -13.73
N GLN A 636 -20.42 -10.87 -14.35
CA GLN A 636 -21.22 -10.85 -15.59
C GLN A 636 -20.40 -11.31 -16.80
N PRO A 637 -21.02 -11.77 -17.91
CA PRO A 637 -20.30 -12.29 -19.08
C PRO A 637 -19.26 -11.34 -19.69
N ASP A 638 -19.51 -10.04 -19.63
CA ASP A 638 -18.61 -8.96 -20.07
C ASP A 638 -17.47 -8.65 -19.08
N GLY A 639 -17.44 -9.33 -17.92
CA GLY A 639 -16.47 -9.13 -16.85
C GLY A 639 -16.89 -8.08 -15.82
N ALA A 640 -18.03 -7.41 -16.01
CA ALA A 640 -18.55 -6.48 -15.02
C ALA A 640 -18.91 -7.22 -13.71
N GLN A 641 -18.71 -6.56 -12.58
CA GLN A 641 -19.01 -7.12 -11.27
C GLN A 641 -20.27 -6.48 -10.68
N THR A 642 -21.13 -7.30 -10.09
CA THR A 642 -22.34 -6.87 -9.38
C THR A 642 -22.35 -7.48 -7.99
N THR A 643 -22.92 -6.78 -7.02
CA THR A 643 -22.90 -7.21 -5.62
C THR A 643 -24.30 -7.50 -5.09
N GLU A 644 -24.45 -8.58 -4.34
CA GLU A 644 -25.66 -8.92 -3.60
C GLU A 644 -25.32 -9.22 -2.13
N PRO A 645 -26.26 -9.03 -1.18
CA PRO A 645 -26.01 -9.39 0.22
C PRO A 645 -25.72 -10.89 0.38
N GLY A 646 -24.59 -11.21 1.01
CA GLY A 646 -24.13 -12.57 1.27
C GLY A 646 -24.41 -13.03 2.70
N VAL A 647 -23.44 -13.75 3.27
CA VAL A 647 -23.53 -14.32 4.62
C VAL A 647 -23.68 -13.22 5.67
N ALA A 648 -24.59 -13.44 6.62
CA ALA A 648 -24.79 -12.59 7.78
C ALA A 648 -24.03 -13.18 8.97
N LEU A 649 -23.14 -12.39 9.56
CA LEU A 649 -22.26 -12.76 10.65
C LEU A 649 -22.59 -11.89 11.87
N VAL A 650 -22.78 -12.52 13.03
CA VAL A 650 -23.21 -11.83 14.25
C VAL A 650 -22.00 -11.53 15.13
N PHE A 651 -21.87 -10.29 15.58
CA PHE A 651 -20.85 -9.90 16.55
C PHE A 651 -21.20 -10.42 17.95
N ASP A 652 -20.20 -10.92 18.68
CA ASP A 652 -20.32 -11.32 20.07
C ASP A 652 -19.79 -10.22 21.02
N ASP A 653 -19.48 -10.58 22.27
CA ASP A 653 -18.95 -9.63 23.27
C ASP A 653 -17.50 -9.20 22.97
N ALA A 654 -16.79 -9.88 22.06
CA ALA A 654 -15.45 -9.54 21.58
C ALA A 654 -15.54 -9.25 20.08
N PRO A 655 -16.18 -8.12 19.70
CA PRO A 655 -16.96 -8.01 18.47
C PRO A 655 -16.07 -8.00 17.23
N ALA A 656 -15.68 -9.18 16.79
CA ALA A 656 -14.83 -9.42 15.64
C ALA A 656 -15.42 -10.46 14.69
N ILE A 657 -15.12 -10.29 13.41
CA ILE A 657 -15.32 -11.31 12.38
C ILE A 657 -14.00 -12.07 12.20
N TYR A 658 -14.08 -13.37 11.99
CA TYR A 658 -12.89 -14.21 11.83
C TYR A 658 -12.69 -14.64 10.39
N ARG A 659 -11.50 -14.41 9.85
CA ARG A 659 -11.05 -14.96 8.57
C ARG A 659 -10.29 -16.26 8.76
N SER A 660 -10.43 -17.14 7.77
CA SER A 660 -9.59 -18.32 7.59
C SER A 660 -9.41 -18.59 6.10
N THR A 661 -8.31 -19.23 5.72
CA THR A 661 -8.12 -19.72 4.35
C THR A 661 -8.54 -21.20 4.29
N ARG A 662 -9.44 -21.55 3.38
CA ARG A 662 -9.97 -22.92 3.24
C ARG A 662 -9.87 -23.40 1.80
N ALA A 663 -9.77 -24.72 1.62
CA ALA A 663 -9.88 -25.34 0.31
C ALA A 663 -11.26 -25.05 -0.29
N LEU A 664 -11.28 -24.65 -1.56
CA LEU A 664 -12.49 -24.40 -2.31
C LEU A 664 -13.33 -25.69 -2.46
N PRO A 665 -14.66 -25.58 -2.47
CA PRO A 665 -15.53 -26.73 -2.68
C PRO A 665 -15.36 -27.31 -4.09
N ALA A 666 -15.79 -28.57 -4.25
CA ALA A 666 -15.81 -29.20 -5.56
C ALA A 666 -16.67 -28.39 -6.54
N GLY A 667 -16.20 -28.23 -7.78
CA GLY A 667 -16.94 -27.47 -8.78
C GLY A 667 -16.13 -27.06 -10.01
N ARG A 668 -16.78 -26.31 -10.89
CA ARG A 668 -16.17 -25.71 -12.08
C ARG A 668 -15.80 -24.27 -11.77
N TYR A 669 -14.56 -23.93 -12.10
CA TYR A 669 -13.99 -22.62 -11.87
C TYR A 669 -13.39 -22.06 -13.15
N THR A 670 -13.32 -20.75 -13.26
CA THR A 670 -12.47 -20.06 -14.22
C THR A 670 -11.44 -19.25 -13.47
N VAL A 671 -10.17 -19.49 -13.74
CA VAL A 671 -9.05 -18.87 -13.01
C VAL A 671 -8.10 -18.22 -13.99
N GLY A 672 -7.64 -17.01 -13.68
CA GLY A 672 -6.63 -16.36 -14.48
C GLY A 672 -6.36 -14.94 -14.03
N VAL A 673 -6.02 -14.07 -14.97
CA VAL A 673 -5.56 -12.72 -14.67
C VAL A 673 -6.51 -11.70 -15.26
N ARG A 674 -6.80 -10.67 -14.48
CA ARG A 674 -7.50 -9.45 -14.87
C ARG A 674 -6.51 -8.29 -14.84
N ALA A 675 -6.50 -7.47 -15.89
CA ALA A 675 -5.74 -6.24 -15.97
C ALA A 675 -6.70 -5.06 -16.14
N GLN A 676 -6.56 -4.05 -15.28
CA GLN A 676 -7.34 -2.82 -15.28
C GLN A 676 -6.42 -1.64 -15.66
N PRO A 677 -6.58 -1.07 -16.86
CA PRO A 677 -6.00 0.22 -17.19
C PRO A 677 -6.74 1.37 -16.50
N LEU A 678 -6.16 2.56 -16.45
CA LEU A 678 -6.85 3.73 -15.87
C LEU A 678 -8.14 4.12 -16.61
N THR A 679 -8.18 3.98 -17.93
CA THR A 679 -9.17 4.66 -18.80
C THR A 679 -10.06 3.72 -19.57
N GLU A 680 -9.58 2.49 -19.78
CA GLU A 680 -10.25 1.47 -20.57
C GLU A 680 -10.96 0.46 -19.66
N ALA A 681 -11.88 -0.29 -20.25
CA ALA A 681 -12.45 -1.45 -19.58
C ALA A 681 -11.36 -2.47 -19.23
N SER A 682 -11.50 -3.14 -18.08
CA SER A 682 -10.59 -4.24 -17.76
C SER A 682 -10.67 -5.37 -18.77
N VAL A 683 -9.53 -5.97 -19.05
CA VAL A 683 -9.43 -7.21 -19.85
C VAL A 683 -9.04 -8.35 -18.92
N GLN A 684 -9.58 -9.54 -19.17
CA GLN A 684 -9.21 -10.74 -18.43
C GLN A 684 -8.97 -11.92 -19.37
N ALA A 685 -8.06 -12.80 -18.97
CA ALA A 685 -7.88 -14.10 -19.59
C ALA A 685 -7.93 -15.17 -18.50
N VAL A 686 -8.78 -16.16 -18.68
CA VAL A 686 -9.06 -17.22 -17.69
C VAL A 686 -9.02 -18.59 -18.33
N GLN A 687 -8.68 -19.60 -17.52
CA GLN A 687 -8.68 -21.00 -17.87
C GLN A 687 -9.76 -21.75 -17.07
N PRO A 688 -10.56 -22.61 -17.71
CA PRO A 688 -11.52 -23.45 -17.00
C PRO A 688 -10.79 -24.55 -16.23
N LEU A 689 -11.03 -24.63 -14.93
CA LEU A 689 -10.44 -25.62 -14.03
C LEU A 689 -11.54 -26.38 -13.29
N ALA A 690 -11.33 -27.67 -13.04
CA ALA A 690 -12.21 -28.50 -12.22
C ALA A 690 -11.52 -28.78 -10.89
N ILE A 691 -12.19 -28.44 -9.78
CA ILE A 691 -11.70 -28.70 -8.43
C ILE A 691 -12.39 -29.94 -7.88
N ASP A 692 -11.60 -30.86 -7.32
CA ASP A 692 -12.08 -31.97 -6.50
C ASP A 692 -11.22 -32.09 -5.23
N PRO A 693 -11.70 -31.58 -4.08
CA PRO A 693 -10.94 -31.63 -2.84
C PRO A 693 -10.85 -33.04 -2.25
N ALA A 694 -11.64 -34.02 -2.71
CA ALA A 694 -11.62 -35.38 -2.17
C ALA A 694 -10.30 -36.12 -2.44
N GLY A 695 -9.53 -35.68 -3.43
CA GLY A 695 -8.19 -36.21 -3.75
C GLY A 695 -7.07 -35.71 -2.83
N ALA A 696 -7.32 -34.72 -1.96
CA ALA A 696 -6.30 -34.15 -1.10
C ALA A 696 -5.89 -35.08 0.04
N ALA A 697 -4.58 -35.25 0.24
CA ALA A 697 -4.07 -35.92 1.43
C ALA A 697 -4.51 -35.15 2.69
N THR A 698 -5.19 -35.83 3.61
CA THR A 698 -5.75 -35.20 4.81
C THR A 698 -4.66 -34.56 5.65
N GLY A 699 -4.80 -33.27 5.96
CA GLY A 699 -3.86 -32.52 6.80
C GLY A 699 -2.59 -32.07 6.07
N PHE A 700 -2.49 -32.24 4.76
CA PHE A 700 -1.33 -31.83 3.97
C PHE A 700 -1.72 -30.88 2.83
N ARG A 701 -0.77 -30.02 2.46
CA ARG A 701 -0.86 -29.13 1.29
C ARG A 701 0.43 -29.15 0.49
N ALA A 702 0.35 -28.77 -0.78
CA ALA A 702 1.52 -28.73 -1.65
C ALA A 702 2.32 -27.45 -1.44
N PHE A 703 3.64 -27.59 -1.50
CA PHE A 703 4.55 -26.51 -1.84
C PHE A 703 5.15 -26.81 -3.21
N VAL A 704 5.18 -25.79 -4.07
CA VAL A 704 5.79 -25.87 -5.41
C VAL A 704 7.02 -24.97 -5.39
N ASP A 705 8.19 -25.60 -5.40
CA ASP A 705 9.48 -24.95 -5.51
C ASP A 705 9.80 -24.78 -7.00
N ALA A 706 9.39 -23.63 -7.56
CA ALA A 706 9.54 -23.36 -8.98
C ALA A 706 11.02 -23.25 -9.40
N ASP A 707 11.89 -22.73 -8.53
CA ASP A 707 13.31 -22.54 -8.81
C ASP A 707 14.05 -23.89 -8.85
N ASN A 708 13.71 -24.80 -7.94
CA ASN A 708 14.31 -26.13 -7.88
C ASN A 708 13.54 -27.21 -8.65
N ASN A 709 12.48 -26.82 -9.36
CA ASN A 709 11.60 -27.69 -10.14
C ASN A 709 11.10 -28.91 -9.34
N ALA A 710 10.63 -28.66 -8.11
CA ALA A 710 10.13 -29.70 -7.22
C ALA A 710 8.76 -29.33 -6.64
N GLN A 711 7.97 -30.35 -6.31
CA GLN A 711 6.77 -30.19 -5.49
C GLN A 711 6.74 -31.30 -4.45
N PHE A 712 6.35 -30.96 -3.23
CA PHE A 712 6.16 -31.92 -2.14
C PHE A 712 5.02 -31.47 -1.25
N LEU A 713 4.48 -32.40 -0.48
CA LEU A 713 3.45 -32.10 0.51
C LEU A 713 4.07 -31.82 1.88
N TYR A 714 3.55 -30.82 2.58
CA TYR A 714 3.89 -30.51 3.96
C TYR A 714 2.60 -30.36 4.79
N PRO A 715 2.65 -30.48 6.13
CA PRO A 715 1.46 -30.35 6.96
C PRO A 715 0.80 -28.98 6.77
N ALA A 716 -0.53 -28.98 6.61
CA ALA A 716 -1.28 -27.79 6.20
C ALA A 716 -1.37 -26.71 7.29
N ASP A 717 -1.10 -27.08 8.55
CA ASP A 717 -1.06 -26.22 9.74
C ASP A 717 0.35 -25.65 10.02
N TRP A 718 1.32 -25.90 9.15
CA TRP A 718 2.65 -25.31 9.24
C TRP A 718 2.73 -23.99 8.48
N LEU A 719 3.74 -23.19 8.80
CA LEU A 719 4.06 -21.99 8.04
C LEU A 719 4.39 -22.37 6.59
N PRO A 720 3.98 -21.59 5.57
CA PRO A 720 4.36 -21.86 4.19
C PRO A 720 5.90 -21.95 4.05
N PRO A 721 6.44 -22.97 3.35
CA PRO A 721 7.87 -23.05 3.11
C PRO A 721 8.41 -21.82 2.40
N VAL A 722 9.56 -21.34 2.87
CA VAL A 722 10.23 -20.15 2.33
C VAL A 722 11.57 -20.59 1.73
N PRO A 723 11.77 -20.43 0.42
CA PRO A 723 13.05 -20.69 -0.23
C PRO A 723 14.04 -19.54 0.09
N GLN A 724 15.28 -19.91 0.40
CA GLN A 724 16.42 -19.02 0.70
C GLN A 724 17.70 -19.64 0.11
N GLU A 725 18.19 -19.08 -0.99
CA GLU A 725 19.34 -19.61 -1.74
C GLU A 725 19.18 -21.11 -2.06
N ASP A 726 20.01 -21.97 -1.46
CA ASP A 726 20.00 -23.43 -1.64
C ASP A 726 19.22 -24.17 -0.52
N VAL A 727 18.41 -23.46 0.27
CA VAL A 727 17.62 -24.05 1.37
C VAL A 727 16.17 -23.59 1.34
N THR A 728 15.23 -24.53 1.46
CA THR A 728 13.82 -24.22 1.76
C THR A 728 13.52 -24.55 3.22
N PHE A 729 13.01 -23.58 3.99
CA PHE A 729 12.73 -23.74 5.41
C PHE A 729 11.22 -23.63 5.70
N THR A 730 10.73 -24.42 6.65
CA THR A 730 9.41 -24.26 7.28
C THR A 730 9.42 -24.78 8.72
N SER A 731 8.44 -24.38 9.51
CA SER A 731 8.17 -24.94 10.82
C SER A 731 6.68 -25.02 11.10
N ASN A 732 6.31 -25.79 12.13
CA ASN A 732 5.01 -25.63 12.74
C ASN A 732 4.89 -24.24 13.40
N ILE A 733 3.67 -23.80 13.70
CA ILE A 733 3.40 -22.45 14.24
C ILE A 733 4.16 -22.20 15.56
N SER A 734 4.36 -23.23 16.40
CA SER A 734 5.11 -23.11 17.65
C SER A 734 6.63 -23.18 17.51
N GLY A 735 7.15 -23.38 16.29
CA GLY A 735 8.59 -23.49 16.01
C GLY A 735 9.29 -24.72 16.60
N THR A 736 8.55 -25.64 17.24
CA THR A 736 9.10 -26.82 17.92
C THR A 736 9.53 -27.91 16.94
N ALA A 737 8.85 -28.02 15.81
CA ALA A 737 9.18 -28.92 14.72
C ALA A 737 9.53 -28.10 13.48
N GLN A 738 10.63 -28.46 12.83
CA GLN A 738 11.21 -27.69 11.72
C GLN A 738 11.57 -28.63 10.58
N MET A 739 11.44 -28.13 9.36
CA MET A 739 11.86 -28.84 8.16
C MET A 739 12.75 -27.93 7.32
N GLN A 740 13.83 -28.51 6.83
CA GLN A 740 14.76 -27.89 5.89
C GLN A 740 14.94 -28.79 4.68
N ILE A 741 14.99 -28.20 3.50
CA ILE A 741 15.37 -28.90 2.28
C ILE A 741 16.60 -28.21 1.75
N ARG A 742 17.73 -28.90 1.74
CA ARG A 742 18.97 -28.39 1.17
C ARG A 742 19.20 -28.99 -0.21
N TYR A 743 19.52 -28.13 -1.15
CA TYR A 743 19.87 -28.48 -2.52
C TYR A 743 21.39 -28.43 -2.69
N TYR A 744 21.93 -29.37 -3.46
CA TYR A 744 23.34 -29.44 -3.84
C TYR A 744 23.43 -29.46 -5.37
N PRO A 745 23.33 -28.28 -6.03
CA PRO A 745 23.38 -28.19 -7.48
C PRO A 745 24.74 -28.65 -8.04
N GLY A 746 24.73 -29.37 -9.15
CA GLY A 746 25.98 -29.83 -9.81
C GLY A 746 26.72 -30.93 -9.05
N TRP A 747 26.02 -31.68 -8.19
CA TRP A 747 26.60 -32.81 -7.48
C TRP A 747 26.95 -33.94 -8.44
N THR A 748 28.23 -34.32 -8.48
CA THR A 748 28.76 -35.33 -9.41
C THR A 748 29.13 -36.66 -8.76
N ALA A 749 29.16 -36.73 -7.43
CA ALA A 749 29.46 -37.95 -6.68
C ALA A 749 28.19 -38.81 -6.45
N ASP A 750 28.34 -39.98 -5.83
CA ASP A 750 27.22 -40.88 -5.56
C ASP A 750 26.41 -40.48 -4.30
N LEU A 751 25.31 -41.20 -4.08
CA LEU A 751 24.39 -40.95 -2.98
C LEU A 751 25.04 -41.17 -1.60
N ALA A 752 25.97 -42.11 -1.51
CA ALA A 752 26.68 -42.40 -0.26
C ALA A 752 27.64 -41.26 0.11
N ALA A 753 28.31 -40.66 -0.90
CA ALA A 753 29.14 -39.49 -0.72
C ALA A 753 28.31 -38.28 -0.25
N LEU A 754 27.14 -38.05 -0.85
CA LEU A 754 26.23 -36.98 -0.42
C LEU A 754 25.77 -37.20 1.04
N GLN A 755 25.38 -38.42 1.39
CA GLN A 755 25.01 -38.74 2.76
C GLN A 755 26.16 -38.50 3.75
N THR A 756 27.39 -38.83 3.35
CA THR A 756 28.58 -38.61 4.19
C THR A 756 28.83 -37.11 4.39
N GLU A 757 28.67 -36.31 3.34
CA GLU A 757 28.76 -34.84 3.42
C GLU A 757 27.73 -34.31 4.43
N VAL A 758 26.45 -34.67 4.28
CA VAL A 758 25.36 -34.25 5.18
C VAL A 758 25.69 -34.54 6.64
N LEU A 759 26.06 -35.78 6.96
CA LEU A 759 26.38 -36.18 8.33
C LEU A 759 27.63 -35.48 8.89
N THR A 760 28.56 -35.08 8.01
CA THR A 760 29.75 -34.32 8.42
C THR A 760 29.40 -32.86 8.70
N THR A 761 28.51 -32.27 7.90
CA THR A 761 28.10 -30.86 8.03
C THR A 761 27.19 -30.64 9.24
N PHE A 762 26.31 -31.59 9.57
CA PHE A 762 25.28 -31.40 10.60
C PHE A 762 25.79 -31.47 12.06
N GLY A 763 26.92 -32.15 12.30
CA GLY A 763 27.51 -32.31 13.64
C GLY A 763 27.22 -33.66 14.32
N GLU A 764 27.57 -33.78 15.60
CA GLU A 764 27.44 -35.06 16.34
C GLU A 764 25.98 -35.36 16.70
N VAL A 765 25.32 -36.17 15.86
CA VAL A 765 24.01 -36.78 16.14
C VAL A 765 24.13 -38.30 16.31
N SER A 766 23.27 -38.90 17.12
CA SER A 766 23.19 -40.37 17.23
C SER A 766 22.34 -40.92 16.11
N ILE A 767 22.95 -41.66 15.17
CA ILE A 767 22.21 -42.35 14.11
C ILE A 767 21.45 -43.53 14.72
N LEU A 768 20.12 -43.48 14.63
CA LEU A 768 19.22 -44.47 15.21
C LEU A 768 18.88 -45.58 14.22
N LEU A 769 18.66 -45.18 12.96
CA LEU A 769 18.30 -46.08 11.86
C LEU A 769 18.80 -45.49 10.55
N GLN A 770 19.31 -46.34 9.66
CA GLN A 770 19.61 -45.96 8.29
C GLN A 770 19.16 -47.06 7.35
N GLU A 771 18.29 -46.73 6.40
CA GLU A 771 17.70 -47.68 5.46
C GLU A 771 17.50 -47.08 4.07
N PRO A 772 17.61 -47.88 3.00
CA PRO A 772 17.26 -47.44 1.66
C PRO A 772 15.75 -47.31 1.52
N THR A 773 15.32 -46.28 0.78
CA THR A 773 13.93 -46.00 0.44
C THR A 773 13.85 -45.46 -0.99
N THR A 774 12.67 -45.01 -1.40
CA THR A 774 12.45 -44.38 -2.70
C THR A 774 11.65 -43.10 -2.55
N VAL A 775 11.87 -42.14 -3.45
CA VAL A 775 11.19 -40.83 -3.47
C VAL A 775 10.40 -40.65 -4.76
N GLY A 776 9.16 -40.17 -4.60
CA GLY A 776 8.23 -39.83 -5.66
C GLY A 776 7.72 -41.01 -6.48
N ALA A 777 6.83 -40.72 -7.42
CA ALA A 777 6.26 -41.72 -8.34
C ALA A 777 7.31 -42.37 -9.26
N GLU A 778 8.43 -41.69 -9.51
CA GLU A 778 9.58 -42.20 -10.26
C GLU A 778 10.42 -43.23 -9.47
N ALA A 779 10.12 -43.42 -8.18
CA ALA A 779 10.84 -44.31 -7.28
C ALA A 779 12.37 -44.06 -7.25
N VAL A 780 12.76 -42.78 -7.16
CA VAL A 780 14.17 -42.37 -7.12
C VAL A 780 14.84 -42.98 -5.88
N PRO A 781 15.97 -43.70 -6.02
CA PRO A 781 16.67 -44.28 -4.87
C PRO A 781 17.08 -43.21 -3.87
N ALA A 782 16.77 -43.46 -2.61
CA ALA A 782 17.01 -42.54 -1.51
C ALA A 782 17.54 -43.28 -0.28
N LEU A 783 18.13 -42.53 0.64
CA LEU A 783 18.51 -43.00 1.97
C LEU A 783 17.70 -42.24 3.00
N ARG A 784 17.12 -43.00 3.92
CA ARG A 784 16.43 -42.48 5.10
C ARG A 784 17.32 -42.73 6.31
N THR A 785 17.68 -41.67 7.02
CA THR A 785 18.56 -41.72 8.18
C THR A 785 17.89 -41.03 9.36
N ALA A 786 17.36 -41.81 10.30
CA ALA A 786 16.82 -41.29 11.55
C ALA A 786 17.95 -41.01 12.54
N TYR A 787 17.85 -39.89 13.24
CA TYR A 787 18.84 -39.46 14.21
C TYR A 787 18.18 -38.94 15.49
N GLY A 788 18.94 -38.92 16.57
CA GLY A 788 18.54 -38.32 17.84
C GLY A 788 19.69 -37.62 18.52
N TYR A 789 19.38 -36.57 19.28
CA TYR A 789 20.33 -35.82 20.09
C TYR A 789 19.61 -35.14 21.25
N ASP A 790 20.37 -34.59 22.19
CA ASP A 790 19.82 -33.80 23.28
C ASP A 790 20.27 -32.34 23.09
N SER A 791 19.29 -31.47 22.81
CA SER A 791 19.49 -30.02 22.71
C SER A 791 19.58 -29.42 24.12
N ALA A 792 20.59 -28.58 24.35
CA ALA A 792 20.76 -27.89 25.63
C ALA A 792 19.57 -26.95 25.96
N GLU A 793 18.90 -26.42 24.93
CA GLU A 793 17.81 -25.45 25.06
C GLU A 793 16.44 -26.11 24.90
N GLN A 794 16.31 -27.08 23.98
CA GLN A 794 15.02 -27.64 23.58
C GLN A 794 14.80 -29.08 24.05
N GLY A 795 15.73 -29.63 24.83
CA GLY A 795 15.62 -30.99 25.39
C GLY A 795 15.87 -32.10 24.37
N ALA A 796 15.30 -33.28 24.63
CA ALA A 796 15.50 -34.47 23.80
C ALA A 796 14.83 -34.32 22.43
N ARG A 797 15.61 -34.44 21.36
CA ARG A 797 15.14 -34.29 19.97
C ARG A 797 15.33 -35.57 19.16
N THR A 798 14.55 -35.65 18.09
CA THR A 798 14.63 -36.69 17.07
C THR A 798 14.38 -36.06 15.72
N GLY A 799 15.08 -36.54 14.70
CA GLY A 799 14.88 -36.06 13.36
C GLY A 799 15.23 -37.10 12.32
N MET A 800 15.15 -36.67 11.06
CA MET A 800 15.37 -37.57 9.96
C MET A 800 15.81 -36.87 8.69
N PHE A 801 16.88 -37.40 8.11
CA PHE A 801 17.31 -37.06 6.77
C PHE A 801 16.66 -38.00 5.75
N LEU A 802 16.12 -37.41 4.69
CA LEU A 802 15.78 -38.08 3.44
C LEU A 802 16.70 -37.51 2.36
N THR A 803 17.67 -38.31 1.95
CA THR A 803 18.73 -37.92 1.01
C THR A 803 18.57 -38.66 -0.31
N PHE A 804 18.60 -37.95 -1.44
CA PHE A 804 18.48 -38.54 -2.77
C PHE A 804 19.15 -37.69 -3.85
N LEU A 805 19.37 -38.29 -5.03
CA LEU A 805 20.00 -37.66 -6.18
C LEU A 805 19.08 -37.74 -7.39
N LYS A 806 18.91 -36.61 -8.10
CA LYS A 806 18.18 -36.55 -9.36
C LYS A 806 18.80 -35.51 -10.28
N ASP A 807 19.07 -35.91 -11.51
CA ASP A 807 19.54 -35.05 -12.61
C ASP A 807 20.72 -34.11 -12.25
N GLY A 808 21.67 -34.61 -11.44
CA GLY A 808 22.86 -33.86 -11.02
C GLY A 808 22.64 -32.90 -9.85
N VAL A 809 21.51 -33.00 -9.16
CA VAL A 809 21.19 -32.25 -7.94
C VAL A 809 21.06 -33.24 -6.77
N GLY A 810 21.75 -32.94 -5.67
CA GLY A 810 21.55 -33.60 -4.39
C GLY A 810 20.45 -32.93 -3.59
N TYR A 811 19.54 -33.72 -3.03
CA TYR A 811 18.45 -33.26 -2.19
C TYR A 811 18.60 -33.85 -0.80
N VAL A 812 18.45 -33.01 0.21
CA VAL A 812 18.51 -33.42 1.62
C VAL A 812 17.33 -32.76 2.33
N VAL A 813 16.29 -33.55 2.60
CA VAL A 813 15.19 -33.11 3.45
C VAL A 813 15.53 -33.51 4.88
N ASP A 814 15.63 -32.52 5.75
CA ASP A 814 15.77 -32.71 7.18
C ASP A 814 14.48 -32.31 7.88
N LEU A 815 13.97 -33.17 8.75
CA LEU A 815 12.80 -32.91 9.58
C LEU A 815 13.17 -33.22 11.03
N ASP A 816 13.20 -32.19 11.86
CA ASP A 816 13.63 -32.24 13.25
C ASP A 816 12.48 -31.83 14.20
N ALA A 817 12.28 -32.60 15.27
CA ALA A 817 11.17 -32.41 16.20
C ALA A 817 11.49 -32.93 17.62
N PRO A 818 10.66 -32.62 18.63
CA PRO A 818 10.79 -33.22 19.95
C PRO A 818 10.66 -34.74 19.89
N ARG A 819 11.42 -35.46 20.74
CA ARG A 819 11.46 -36.93 20.71
C ARG A 819 10.08 -37.57 20.92
N GLU A 820 9.20 -36.94 21.68
CA GLU A 820 7.82 -37.38 21.86
C GLU A 820 6.95 -37.32 20.59
N GLN A 821 7.39 -36.59 19.55
CA GLN A 821 6.70 -36.48 18.26
C GLN A 821 7.26 -37.43 17.19
N GLU A 822 8.16 -38.35 17.54
CA GLU A 822 8.85 -39.26 16.60
C GLU A 822 7.89 -39.92 15.60
N THR A 823 6.74 -40.41 16.05
CA THR A 823 5.76 -41.07 15.17
C THR A 823 5.19 -40.11 14.12
N ALA A 824 4.90 -38.86 14.50
CA ALA A 824 4.42 -37.84 13.58
C ALA A 824 5.52 -37.46 12.58
N THR A 825 6.76 -37.24 13.05
CA THR A 825 7.94 -36.99 12.21
C THR A 825 8.14 -38.10 11.17
N LEU A 826 8.01 -39.37 11.59
CA LEU A 826 8.12 -40.52 10.70
C LEU A 826 7.03 -40.55 9.62
N ALA A 827 5.78 -40.22 9.98
CA ALA A 827 4.66 -40.17 9.05
C ALA A 827 4.79 -38.99 8.07
N THR A 828 5.22 -37.82 8.54
CA THR A 828 5.41 -36.62 7.73
C THR A 828 6.48 -36.82 6.68
N ILE A 829 7.68 -37.30 7.03
CA ILE A 829 8.71 -37.58 6.00
C ILE A 829 8.24 -38.66 5.02
N GLY A 830 7.50 -39.67 5.50
CA GLY A 830 7.00 -40.75 4.66
C GLY A 830 6.03 -40.21 3.62
N THR A 831 5.20 -39.26 4.02
CA THR A 831 4.28 -38.53 3.13
C THR A 831 5.05 -37.68 2.13
N ILE A 832 6.03 -36.88 2.58
CA ILE A 832 6.91 -36.09 1.70
C ILE A 832 7.58 -36.99 0.66
N ALA A 833 8.23 -38.07 1.10
CA ALA A 833 8.92 -39.01 0.22
C ALA A 833 7.96 -39.63 -0.81
N ALA A 834 6.78 -40.06 -0.40
CA ALA A 834 5.79 -40.70 -1.27
C ALA A 834 5.14 -39.72 -2.27
N THR A 835 5.05 -38.44 -1.93
CA THR A 835 4.31 -37.43 -2.69
C THR A 835 5.19 -36.45 -3.45
N TRP A 836 6.52 -36.58 -3.34
CA TRP A 836 7.48 -35.78 -4.08
C TRP A 836 7.26 -35.90 -5.60
N GLN A 837 7.24 -34.77 -6.28
CA GLN A 837 7.15 -34.66 -7.72
C GLN A 837 8.34 -33.86 -8.24
N PHE A 838 9.04 -34.42 -9.22
CA PHE A 838 10.01 -33.68 -10.01
C PHE A 838 9.25 -32.99 -11.14
N LEU A 839 9.29 -31.67 -11.12
CA LEU A 839 8.62 -30.85 -12.12
C LEU A 839 9.54 -30.68 -13.33
N PRO A 840 8.99 -30.58 -14.54
CA PRO A 840 9.77 -30.17 -15.69
C PRO A 840 10.25 -28.72 -15.50
N GLN A 841 11.35 -28.37 -16.17
CA GLN A 841 11.85 -26.99 -16.20
C GLN A 841 10.75 -26.00 -16.56
N ARG A 842 10.74 -24.85 -15.88
CA ARG A 842 9.72 -23.80 -16.04
C ARG A 842 8.29 -24.34 -15.90
N LEU A 843 8.11 -25.33 -15.02
CA LEU A 843 6.82 -25.95 -14.74
C LEU A 843 6.15 -26.62 -15.96
N GLY A 844 6.86 -26.79 -17.07
CA GLY A 844 6.35 -27.43 -18.29
C GLY A 844 5.81 -26.46 -19.35
N PHE A 845 5.93 -25.15 -19.17
CA PHE A 845 5.43 -24.13 -20.12
C PHE A 845 6.28 -23.93 -21.39
N GLY A 846 7.29 -24.77 -21.61
CA GLY A 846 8.19 -24.68 -22.76
C GLY A 846 9.24 -23.57 -22.64
N PRO A 847 9.89 -23.17 -23.75
CA PRO A 847 10.93 -22.14 -23.74
C PRO A 847 10.37 -20.73 -23.55
N GLU A 848 11.25 -19.78 -23.23
CA GLU A 848 10.88 -18.38 -23.04
C GLU A 848 10.27 -17.81 -24.33
N ARG A 849 9.21 -17.00 -24.19
CA ARG A 849 8.62 -16.30 -25.34
C ARG A 849 9.48 -15.12 -25.78
N TRP A 850 10.29 -14.60 -24.88
CA TRP A 850 11.19 -13.49 -25.09
C TRP A 850 12.62 -13.87 -24.68
N ALA A 851 13.57 -13.53 -25.53
CA ALA A 851 15.00 -13.61 -25.21
C ALA A 851 15.51 -12.25 -24.75
N ALA A 852 16.57 -12.24 -23.95
CA ALA A 852 17.25 -11.03 -23.53
C ALA A 852 18.58 -10.85 -24.30
N LEU A 853 18.95 -9.60 -24.58
CA LEU A 853 20.25 -9.22 -25.11
C LEU A 853 20.83 -8.11 -24.23
N ASN A 854 22.09 -8.29 -23.79
CA ASN A 854 22.86 -7.21 -23.19
C ASN A 854 23.67 -6.50 -24.28
N VAL A 855 23.57 -5.18 -24.36
CA VAL A 855 24.28 -4.32 -25.29
C VAL A 855 24.96 -3.21 -24.49
N ALA A 856 26.29 -3.24 -24.41
CA ALA A 856 27.04 -2.38 -23.48
C ALA A 856 26.46 -2.48 -22.05
N ASP A 857 26.10 -1.35 -21.46
CA ASP A 857 25.53 -1.25 -20.11
C ASP A 857 23.99 -1.35 -20.10
N PHE A 858 23.37 -1.81 -21.19
CA PHE A 858 21.92 -1.93 -21.32
C PHE A 858 21.50 -3.38 -21.51
N ARG A 859 20.29 -3.69 -21.04
CA ARG A 859 19.57 -4.94 -21.34
C ARG A 859 18.31 -4.59 -22.11
N LEU A 860 17.95 -5.43 -23.07
CA LEU A 860 16.67 -5.37 -23.77
C LEU A 860 16.11 -6.77 -23.98
N SER A 861 14.79 -6.86 -24.17
CA SER A 861 14.09 -8.10 -24.51
C SER A 861 13.54 -8.05 -25.94
N TYR A 862 13.55 -9.18 -26.63
CA TYR A 862 12.93 -9.36 -27.96
C TYR A 862 12.25 -10.73 -28.06
N PRO A 863 11.29 -10.95 -28.99
CA PRO A 863 10.62 -12.25 -29.11
C PRO A 863 11.63 -13.37 -29.44
N ALA A 864 11.58 -14.48 -28.70
CA ALA A 864 12.55 -15.57 -28.84
C ALA A 864 12.50 -16.28 -30.20
N GLY A 865 11.38 -16.16 -30.92
CA GLY A 865 11.24 -16.67 -32.29
C GLY A 865 11.92 -15.80 -33.36
N TYR A 866 12.41 -14.61 -33.01
CA TYR A 866 13.00 -13.68 -33.98
C TYR A 866 14.49 -13.98 -34.16
N SER A 867 14.94 -14.02 -35.41
CA SER A 867 16.35 -14.20 -35.74
C SER A 867 17.16 -12.94 -35.45
N TYR A 868 18.22 -13.07 -34.65
CA TYR A 868 19.15 -11.97 -34.36
C TYR A 868 20.16 -11.77 -35.50
N GLN A 869 20.36 -10.51 -35.89
CA GLN A 869 21.32 -10.08 -36.91
C GLN A 869 21.96 -8.75 -36.48
N ASP A 870 23.29 -8.70 -36.46
CA ASP A 870 24.01 -7.44 -36.31
C ASP A 870 24.21 -6.79 -37.68
N PHE A 871 23.76 -5.55 -37.85
CA PHE A 871 23.80 -4.85 -39.12
C PHE A 871 24.00 -3.35 -38.94
N ASN A 872 25.14 -2.81 -39.40
CA ASN A 872 25.42 -1.37 -39.37
C ASN A 872 25.13 -0.72 -38.00
N SER A 873 25.64 -1.30 -36.91
CA SER A 873 25.41 -0.89 -35.50
C SER A 873 23.99 -1.11 -34.96
N TRP A 874 23.11 -1.75 -35.73
CA TRP A 874 21.79 -2.17 -35.26
C TRP A 874 21.79 -3.63 -34.82
N HIS A 875 21.17 -3.86 -33.68
CA HIS A 875 20.78 -5.17 -33.20
C HIS A 875 19.37 -5.46 -33.74
N ARG A 876 19.31 -6.14 -34.90
CA ARG A 876 18.04 -6.45 -35.59
C ARG A 876 17.51 -7.81 -35.19
N PHE A 877 16.23 -7.87 -34.86
CA PHE A 877 15.47 -9.07 -34.53
C PHE A 877 14.35 -9.24 -35.55
N ALA A 878 14.40 -10.28 -36.37
CA ALA A 878 13.48 -10.46 -37.49
C ALA A 878 12.65 -11.75 -37.39
N ALA A 879 11.34 -11.62 -37.45
CA ALA A 879 10.41 -12.74 -37.62
C ALA A 879 10.53 -13.34 -39.02
N ASP A 880 10.63 -12.47 -40.03
CA ASP A 880 10.76 -12.83 -41.44
C ASP A 880 11.46 -11.70 -42.22
N ALA A 881 11.39 -11.73 -43.54
CA ALA A 881 12.04 -10.73 -44.40
C ALA A 881 11.45 -9.32 -44.24
N ARG A 882 10.19 -9.18 -43.84
CA ARG A 882 9.43 -7.92 -43.81
C ARG A 882 9.00 -7.50 -42.41
N THR A 883 9.07 -8.39 -41.42
CA THR A 883 8.70 -8.12 -40.03
C THR A 883 9.93 -8.13 -39.13
N PHE A 884 10.29 -6.98 -38.55
CA PHE A 884 11.42 -6.89 -37.61
C PHE A 884 11.27 -5.76 -36.59
N VAL A 885 12.05 -5.84 -35.52
CA VAL A 885 12.36 -4.74 -34.61
C VAL A 885 13.89 -4.69 -34.44
N ALA A 886 14.47 -3.50 -34.45
CA ALA A 886 15.90 -3.28 -34.35
C ALA A 886 16.20 -2.20 -33.33
N VAL A 887 17.27 -2.40 -32.57
CA VAL A 887 17.70 -1.46 -31.53
C VAL A 887 19.13 -1.01 -31.80
N ARG A 888 19.39 0.29 -31.66
CA ARG A 888 20.73 0.87 -31.70
C ARG A 888 20.99 1.62 -30.40
N ILE A 889 22.11 1.30 -29.76
CA ILE A 889 22.59 1.96 -28.53
C ILE A 889 24.01 2.42 -28.79
N GLN A 890 24.25 3.72 -28.76
CA GLN A 890 25.54 4.30 -29.12
C GLN A 890 25.83 5.59 -28.33
N PRO A 891 27.10 6.02 -28.22
CA PRO A 891 27.41 7.35 -27.72
C PRO A 891 26.64 8.43 -28.48
N GLY A 892 25.96 9.29 -27.72
CA GLY A 892 25.13 10.37 -28.21
C GLY A 892 25.95 11.60 -28.59
N GLY A 893 25.59 12.22 -29.70
CA GLY A 893 26.09 13.54 -30.12
C GLY A 893 25.03 14.39 -30.82
N ARG A 894 23.77 13.93 -30.80
CA ARG A 894 22.61 14.53 -31.45
C ARG A 894 21.45 14.52 -30.46
N THR A 895 20.57 15.51 -30.57
CA THR A 895 19.28 15.50 -29.88
C THR A 895 18.39 14.38 -30.44
N PRO A 896 17.42 13.86 -29.66
CA PRO A 896 16.47 12.87 -30.15
C PRO A 896 15.77 13.25 -31.47
N ALA A 897 15.41 14.53 -31.66
CA ALA A 897 14.77 15.05 -32.87
C ALA A 897 15.72 15.09 -34.08
N GLU A 898 17.00 15.45 -33.88
CA GLU A 898 18.02 15.37 -34.94
C GLU A 898 18.29 13.92 -35.34
N ALA A 899 18.34 13.02 -34.36
CA ALA A 899 18.44 11.59 -34.61
C ALA A 899 17.22 11.09 -35.41
N MET A 900 16.00 11.50 -35.04
CA MET A 900 14.76 11.14 -35.75
C MET A 900 14.77 11.60 -37.21
N THR A 901 15.23 12.83 -37.48
CA THR A 901 15.37 13.34 -38.85
C THR A 901 16.29 12.46 -39.70
N GLY A 902 17.42 12.03 -39.13
CA GLY A 902 18.34 11.10 -39.80
C GLY A 902 17.72 9.72 -40.02
N LEU A 903 17.01 9.19 -39.03
CA LEU A 903 16.32 7.90 -39.12
C LEU A 903 15.26 7.90 -40.23
N LEU A 904 14.46 8.97 -40.34
CA LEU A 904 13.45 9.11 -41.39
C LEU A 904 14.04 9.20 -42.79
N GLN A 905 15.17 9.91 -42.93
CA GLN A 905 15.90 9.94 -44.20
C GLN A 905 16.35 8.53 -44.58
N THR A 906 16.93 7.78 -43.64
CA THR A 906 17.33 6.39 -43.88
C THR A 906 16.14 5.48 -44.20
N ALA A 907 14.99 5.65 -43.54
CA ALA A 907 13.79 4.85 -43.81
C ALA A 907 13.17 5.13 -45.19
N ALA A 908 13.32 6.36 -45.71
CA ALA A 908 12.83 6.73 -47.04
C ALA A 908 13.74 6.29 -48.20
N GLU A 909 14.96 5.83 -47.91
CA GLU A 909 15.93 5.47 -48.94
C GLU A 909 15.52 4.20 -49.69
N GLY A 910 15.39 4.30 -51.01
CA GLY A 910 15.22 3.14 -51.88
C GLY A 910 13.82 2.51 -51.89
N VAL A 911 12.83 3.12 -51.23
CA VAL A 911 11.44 2.67 -51.18
C VAL A 911 10.50 3.56 -51.98
N ALA A 912 9.37 3.01 -52.42
CA ALA A 912 8.36 3.74 -53.18
C ALA A 912 7.19 4.17 -52.27
N GLY A 913 6.61 5.34 -52.54
CA GLY A 913 5.40 5.78 -51.83
C GLY A 913 5.59 6.03 -50.32
N PHE A 914 6.80 6.37 -49.88
CA PHE A 914 7.09 6.65 -48.48
C PHE A 914 6.30 7.87 -47.98
N THR A 915 5.61 7.68 -46.86
CA THR A 915 4.91 8.71 -46.10
C THR A 915 5.23 8.51 -44.63
N ALA A 916 5.52 9.60 -43.92
CA ALA A 916 5.72 9.60 -42.49
C ALA A 916 4.75 10.59 -41.85
N ASP A 917 4.28 10.26 -40.65
CA ASP A 917 3.53 11.20 -39.83
C ASP A 917 4.45 12.32 -39.34
N GLU A 918 3.90 13.36 -38.71
CA GLU A 918 4.74 14.35 -38.03
C GLU A 918 5.38 13.70 -36.78
N PRO A 919 6.68 13.92 -36.48
CA PRO A 919 7.28 13.44 -35.24
C PRO A 919 6.53 13.94 -34.01
N GLN A 920 6.31 13.05 -33.05
CA GLN A 920 5.59 13.34 -31.80
C GLN A 920 6.40 12.88 -30.60
N ARG A 921 6.18 13.54 -29.46
CA ARG A 921 6.72 13.09 -28.18
C ARG A 921 5.79 12.04 -27.57
N LEU A 922 6.37 10.93 -27.14
CA LEU A 922 5.68 9.82 -26.49
C LEU A 922 6.33 9.55 -25.14
N PHE A 923 5.56 9.64 -24.06
CA PHE A 923 5.99 9.12 -22.76
C PHE A 923 5.53 7.66 -22.64
N TYR A 924 6.49 6.73 -22.56
CA TYR A 924 6.21 5.30 -22.55
C TYR A 924 7.33 4.53 -21.82
N GLY A 925 6.93 3.66 -20.90
CA GLY A 925 7.86 2.83 -20.11
C GLY A 925 8.74 3.65 -19.16
N GLY A 926 8.23 4.78 -18.65
CA GLY A 926 8.99 5.70 -17.78
C GLY A 926 10.01 6.58 -18.53
N HIS A 927 9.91 6.67 -19.85
CA HIS A 927 10.86 7.42 -20.67
C HIS A 927 10.16 8.27 -21.73
N LEU A 928 10.75 9.44 -22.01
CA LEU A 928 10.37 10.29 -23.13
C LEU A 928 11.06 9.84 -24.41
N TRP A 929 10.26 9.52 -25.42
CA TRP A 929 10.68 9.16 -26.76
C TRP A 929 10.24 10.21 -27.77
N GLU A 930 11.09 10.52 -28.74
CA GLU A 930 10.63 11.04 -30.03
C GLU A 930 10.13 9.84 -30.86
N ARG A 931 8.90 9.92 -31.35
CA ARG A 931 8.20 8.87 -32.11
C ARG A 931 7.87 9.35 -33.51
N ASN A 932 7.97 8.46 -34.48
CA ASN A 932 7.40 8.66 -35.80
C ASN A 932 6.87 7.34 -36.38
N ASP A 933 5.65 7.38 -36.90
CA ASP A 933 5.06 6.27 -37.65
C ASP A 933 5.15 6.56 -39.15
N PHE A 934 5.53 5.56 -39.94
CA PHE A 934 5.70 5.71 -41.38
C PHE A 934 5.12 4.53 -42.15
N ARG A 935 4.85 4.75 -43.44
CA ARG A 935 4.33 3.75 -44.38
C ARG A 935 5.04 3.86 -45.72
N TYR A 936 5.21 2.75 -46.42
CA TYR A 936 5.73 2.72 -47.78
C TYR A 936 5.27 1.47 -48.54
N THR A 937 5.56 1.41 -49.84
CA THR A 937 5.37 0.22 -50.67
C THR A 937 6.74 -0.40 -50.98
N ASP A 938 6.91 -1.67 -50.61
CA ASP A 938 8.14 -2.42 -50.83
C ASP A 938 8.40 -2.75 -52.30
N ALA A 939 9.57 -3.31 -52.61
CA ALA A 939 9.96 -3.66 -53.98
C ALA A 939 9.07 -4.72 -54.64
N ASP A 940 8.32 -5.49 -53.85
CA ASP A 940 7.38 -6.52 -54.31
C ASP A 940 5.95 -5.99 -54.42
N GLY A 941 5.72 -4.70 -54.11
CA GLY A 941 4.42 -4.04 -54.19
C GLY A 941 3.53 -4.20 -52.96
N ALA A 942 4.07 -4.67 -51.82
CA ALA A 942 3.31 -4.78 -50.57
C ALA A 942 3.44 -3.52 -49.71
N ASN A 943 2.38 -3.20 -48.96
CA ASN A 943 2.37 -2.07 -48.04
C ASN A 943 3.01 -2.47 -46.71
N VAL A 944 3.91 -1.61 -46.24
CA VAL A 944 4.65 -1.77 -44.98
C VAL A 944 4.31 -0.58 -44.09
N ALA A 945 4.08 -0.86 -42.81
CA ALA A 945 4.02 0.12 -41.74
C ALA A 945 5.28 -0.02 -40.86
N GLY A 946 5.76 1.10 -40.34
CA GLY A 946 6.94 1.11 -39.48
C GLY A 946 6.86 2.16 -38.38
N LEU A 947 7.69 1.95 -37.37
CA LEU A 947 7.82 2.78 -36.18
C LEU A 947 9.29 3.13 -35.98
N LEU A 948 9.57 4.41 -35.77
CA LEU A 948 10.84 4.90 -35.26
C LEU A 948 10.64 5.49 -33.87
N LEU A 949 11.51 5.12 -32.93
CA LEU A 949 11.64 5.76 -31.63
C LEU A 949 13.08 6.20 -31.42
N SER A 950 13.27 7.34 -30.76
CA SER A 950 14.58 7.88 -30.40
C SER A 950 14.52 8.53 -29.02
N ARG A 951 15.44 8.18 -28.13
CA ARG A 951 15.62 8.87 -26.85
C ARG A 951 17.09 9.06 -26.53
N LEU A 952 17.35 9.95 -25.58
CA LEU A 952 18.69 10.19 -25.03
C LEU A 952 18.68 9.84 -23.54
N GLU A 953 19.67 9.06 -23.09
CA GLU A 953 19.84 8.71 -21.68
C GLU A 953 21.27 9.04 -21.23
N GLY A 954 21.44 10.19 -20.58
CA GLY A 954 22.76 10.78 -20.35
C GLY A 954 23.44 11.11 -21.69
N GLU A 955 24.62 10.57 -21.93
CA GLU A 955 25.35 10.70 -23.20
C GLU A 955 25.11 9.52 -24.15
N THR A 956 24.03 8.75 -24.02
CA THR A 956 23.74 7.57 -24.87
C THR A 956 22.49 7.80 -25.71
N GLU A 957 22.62 7.72 -27.04
CA GLU A 957 21.51 7.70 -27.99
C GLU A 957 20.95 6.27 -28.08
N ILE A 958 19.64 6.13 -27.86
CA ILE A 958 18.91 4.86 -27.99
C ILE A 958 17.85 5.06 -29.08
N ALA A 959 17.90 4.22 -30.12
CA ALA A 959 16.91 4.24 -31.19
C ALA A 959 16.28 2.85 -31.38
N VAL A 960 14.98 2.83 -31.66
CA VAL A 960 14.23 1.62 -32.04
C VAL A 960 13.65 1.84 -33.44
N TRP A 961 13.82 0.86 -34.31
CA TRP A 961 13.23 0.83 -35.64
C TRP A 961 12.46 -0.48 -35.79
N ALA A 962 11.17 -0.41 -36.08
CA ALA A 962 10.39 -1.59 -36.40
C ALA A 962 9.64 -1.44 -37.73
N GLU A 963 9.43 -2.57 -38.42
CA GLU A 963 8.62 -2.66 -39.64
C GLU A 963 7.80 -3.95 -39.65
N GLY A 964 6.65 -3.90 -40.32
CA GLY A 964 5.79 -5.05 -40.56
C GLY A 964 4.70 -4.74 -41.61
N PRO A 965 3.89 -5.75 -41.98
CA PRO A 965 2.78 -5.55 -42.91
C PRO A 965 1.77 -4.50 -42.39
N ASP A 966 1.28 -3.64 -43.28
CA ASP A 966 0.23 -2.64 -42.95
C ASP A 966 -1.19 -3.27 -43.04
N PRO A 967 -2.06 -3.16 -42.01
CA PRO A 967 -1.86 -2.48 -40.71
C PRO A 967 -1.06 -3.31 -39.70
N ALA A 968 -0.28 -2.62 -38.87
CA ALA A 968 0.63 -3.23 -37.90
C ALA A 968 0.27 -2.97 -36.42
N ASP A 969 -0.98 -2.61 -36.12
CA ASP A 969 -1.42 -2.23 -34.77
C ASP A 969 -1.12 -3.33 -33.72
N GLU A 970 -1.32 -4.59 -34.08
CA GLU A 970 -1.00 -5.74 -33.21
C GLU A 970 0.51 -5.82 -32.92
N LEU A 971 1.36 -5.63 -33.94
CA LEU A 971 2.82 -5.66 -33.78
C LEU A 971 3.32 -4.47 -32.96
N LEU A 972 2.73 -3.30 -33.16
CA LEU A 972 3.04 -2.08 -32.40
C LEU A 972 2.85 -2.34 -30.90
N GLN A 973 1.69 -2.88 -30.52
CA GLN A 973 1.33 -3.12 -29.12
C GLN A 973 2.06 -4.32 -28.50
N THR A 974 2.25 -5.41 -29.26
CA THR A 974 2.73 -6.68 -28.70
C THR A 974 4.22 -6.90 -28.85
N VAL A 975 4.89 -6.20 -29.76
CA VAL A 975 6.32 -6.39 -30.03
C VAL A 975 7.09 -5.08 -29.99
N TRP A 976 6.71 -4.06 -30.76
CA TRP A 976 7.54 -2.88 -30.99
C TRP A 976 7.68 -2.02 -29.74
N LEU A 977 6.56 -1.58 -29.16
CA LEU A 977 6.57 -0.80 -27.92
C LEU A 977 7.09 -1.63 -26.72
N PRO A 978 6.68 -2.89 -26.49
CA PRO A 978 7.26 -3.71 -25.42
C PRO A 978 8.78 -3.90 -25.53
N THR A 979 9.33 -4.03 -26.75
CA THR A 979 10.79 -4.06 -26.95
C THR A 979 11.42 -2.77 -26.46
N ALA A 980 10.84 -1.61 -26.81
CA ALA A 980 11.33 -0.30 -26.38
C ALA A 980 11.26 -0.10 -24.85
N ALA A 981 10.14 -0.48 -24.21
CA ALA A 981 9.99 -0.42 -22.75
C ALA A 981 11.01 -1.30 -22.01
N SER A 982 11.41 -2.42 -22.61
CA SER A 982 12.37 -3.34 -21.98
C SER A 982 13.83 -2.87 -22.00
N ILE A 983 14.13 -1.75 -22.69
CA ILE A 983 15.48 -1.19 -22.77
C ILE A 983 15.79 -0.44 -21.48
N GLU A 984 16.55 -1.07 -20.61
CA GLU A 984 16.94 -0.52 -19.32
C GLU A 984 18.44 -0.62 -19.11
N ARG A 985 19.01 0.36 -18.41
CA ARG A 985 20.41 0.33 -18.00
C ARG A 985 20.60 -0.74 -16.92
N ILE A 986 21.59 -1.59 -17.10
CA ILE A 986 21.98 -2.60 -16.12
C ILE A 986 22.53 -1.85 -14.91
N PRO A 987 21.94 -2.01 -13.71
CA PRO A 987 22.46 -1.39 -12.50
C PRO A 987 23.91 -1.85 -12.29
N PRO A 988 24.83 -0.96 -11.88
CA PRO A 988 26.15 -1.41 -11.45
C PRO A 988 25.98 -2.38 -10.28
N PRO A 989 26.82 -3.43 -10.16
CA PRO A 989 26.76 -4.34 -9.03
C PRO A 989 26.84 -3.55 -7.72
N PRO A 990 26.08 -3.92 -6.67
CA PRO A 990 26.08 -3.20 -5.40
C PRO A 990 27.52 -3.05 -4.90
N SER A 991 27.91 -1.82 -4.57
CA SER A 991 29.24 -1.51 -4.11
C SER A 991 29.38 -1.90 -2.64
N GLY A 992 29.70 -3.18 -2.38
CA GLY A 992 30.13 -3.68 -1.07
C GLY A 992 29.01 -4.13 -0.15
#